data_AF-A0A210QQ42-F1
#
_entry.id   AF-A0A210QQ42-F1
#
_cell.length_a   1.000
_cell.length_b   1.000
_cell.length_c   1.000
_cell.angle_alpha   90.00
_cell.angle_beta   90.00
_cell.angle_gamma   90.00
#
_symmetry.space_group_name_H-M   'P 1'
#
loop_
_entity.id
_entity.type
_entity.pdbx_description
1 polymer ?
#
loop_
_entity_poly.entity_id
_entity_poly.type
_entity_poly.pdbx_seq_one_letter_code
_entity_poly.pdbx_strand_id
1 'polypeptide(L)'
;MGSGNSSPSGGSSSSSGNRQIAGRSNPPVTFVVNEEKQAGPESELATLIQVKSVSFLIAENCPDHHTDEYDITQDDKAPKLVVRRGQFFKIQVELDRPYDKSKDKMSLEFDIGNCPTQTKRTLIKVDLDGKEEKNKWNAKIESAEETKLIVSVRPAPDCIIGRWGFHIRVSNRNSRGKDTPYAYKIYKEEHKIYILFNPWCKEDTVFLGEEGLLKEYVLNDSGRIYYGSKRRIKPRSWNFGQFDDVILDCVLDLLHGSGIDMKACASSVLVVRKLTALVNNIGDNGVLAGNWSGKYEGGKSPTSWAGSVAILEQYYSTKRPVKYGQCWVFSGVLTTCCRTLGIPARSVTNFGSAHDTDTSLTIDKHFDMNRKPLKKYNCDSVCDIKFDVKFELKQKEEIVYGQTYEVELVIENKCGESREVLVNAILETQTPTGIRGSTVKEEQDVIVLPGKETKSFKMSVPFEEYDKETLQFCNFQVQCDCEVKETKQIFLEEDSFCMDKLDLDVTGPETCTAGDSITIEATFVNPLPIPLTECTLTVEGGKQKPRTIPLSQSVGPSDTFKKSFTMTLSRSGERTVIAVFNSKELESISGSVEIQCRPIVYITPAQTRGDETYKLSGPIQNNTYQHYRSRAANGRSATRGQFAIKQLENTLTLIQMSYTDAIL
;
A
#
# COMPACT_ATOMS: atom_id res chain seq x y z
N MET A 1 66.95 -1.77 30.30
CA MET A 1 66.39 -0.41 30.32
C MET A 1 65.09 -0.47 29.52
N GLY A 2 63.91 -0.08 30.00
CA GLY A 2 63.52 0.41 31.32
C GLY A 2 62.30 1.33 31.20
N SER A 3 61.22 1.04 31.95
CA SER A 3 60.01 1.88 32.21
C SER A 3 59.20 2.44 31.01
N GLY A 4 57.86 2.40 31.03
CA GLY A 4 56.96 1.88 32.07
C GLY A 4 55.47 2.01 31.73
N ASN A 5 54.62 1.56 32.66
CA ASN A 5 53.14 1.61 32.62
C ASN A 5 52.61 3.06 32.45
N SER A 6 51.37 3.35 32.06
CA SER A 6 50.13 2.71 32.55
C SER A 6 48.86 3.07 31.77
N SER A 7 47.89 2.15 31.74
CA SER A 7 46.47 2.46 31.55
C SER A 7 45.84 3.02 32.83
N PRO A 8 44.78 3.83 32.74
CA PRO A 8 43.72 3.85 33.74
C PRO A 8 42.40 3.33 33.15
N SER A 9 41.76 2.40 33.85
CA SER A 9 40.40 1.97 33.58
C SER A 9 39.39 2.84 34.35
N GLY A 10 38.27 3.14 33.70
CA GLY A 10 37.13 3.84 34.29
C GLY A 10 36.10 4.16 33.21
N GLY A 11 34.80 4.11 33.47
CA GLY A 11 34.11 3.70 34.69
C GLY A 11 32.62 3.98 34.49
N SER A 12 31.77 2.96 34.59
CA SER A 12 30.37 3.07 34.20
C SER A 12 29.58 3.96 35.17
N SER A 13 29.25 5.18 34.75
CA SER A 13 28.25 6.03 35.42
C SER A 13 27.10 6.34 34.46
N SER A 14 25.97 5.66 34.67
CA SER A 14 24.73 5.87 33.92
C SER A 14 24.04 7.17 34.33
N SER A 15 24.40 8.29 33.72
CA SER A 15 23.62 9.52 33.80
C SER A 15 22.49 9.48 32.76
N SER A 16 21.33 8.96 33.15
CA SER A 16 20.07 9.00 32.39
C SER A 16 19.55 10.45 32.29
N GLY A 17 20.21 11.25 31.46
CA GLY A 17 19.85 12.63 31.19
C GLY A 17 18.55 12.72 30.41
N ASN A 18 17.43 12.71 31.14
CA ASN A 18 16.09 13.00 30.61
C ASN A 18 16.12 14.36 29.89
N ARG A 19 16.25 14.33 28.55
CA ARG A 19 15.93 15.49 27.73
C ARG A 19 14.42 15.69 27.81
N GLN A 20 14.00 16.59 28.69
CA GLN A 20 12.67 17.17 28.64
C GLN A 20 12.51 17.81 27.25
N ILE A 21 11.78 17.13 26.36
CA ILE A 21 11.31 17.73 25.10
C ILE A 21 10.20 18.69 25.51
N ALA A 22 10.60 19.91 25.88
CA ALA A 22 9.67 20.95 26.29
C ALA A 22 8.71 21.24 25.15
N GLY A 23 7.40 21.11 25.41
CA GLY A 23 6.35 21.25 24.41
C GLY A 23 6.38 22.63 23.75
N ARG A 24 6.97 22.69 22.55
CA ARG A 24 6.78 23.81 21.63
C ARG A 24 5.60 23.48 20.72
N SER A 25 4.60 24.34 20.72
CA SER A 25 3.91 24.66 19.47
C SER A 25 4.98 25.27 18.55
N ASN A 26 5.65 24.42 17.76
CA ASN A 26 6.80 24.87 16.97
C ASN A 26 6.35 26.02 16.04
N PRO A 27 7.06 27.17 16.04
CA PRO A 27 6.73 28.26 15.14
C PRO A 27 6.82 27.76 13.69
N PRO A 28 6.01 28.29 12.76
CA PRO A 28 6.00 27.82 11.38
C PRO A 28 7.41 27.77 10.79
N VAL A 29 7.79 26.61 10.24
CA VAL A 29 9.13 26.43 9.65
C VAL A 29 9.30 27.48 8.54
N THR A 30 10.29 28.32 8.72
CA THR A 30 10.48 29.56 7.95
C THR A 30 11.84 29.49 7.27
N PHE A 31 11.81 29.58 5.94
CA PHE A 31 12.96 29.43 5.07
C PHE A 31 13.43 30.81 4.60
N VAL A 32 14.74 31.06 4.64
CA VAL A 32 15.33 32.32 4.17
C VAL A 32 15.48 32.23 2.66
N VAL A 33 14.81 33.13 1.93
CA VAL A 33 14.86 33.15 0.47
C VAL A 33 16.06 33.95 -0.03
N ASN A 34 16.71 33.46 -1.07
CA ASN A 34 17.86 34.13 -1.68
C ASN A 34 17.42 35.00 -2.85
N GLU A 35 18.00 36.19 -3.03
CA GLU A 35 17.80 36.98 -4.25
C GLU A 35 18.59 36.32 -5.40
N GLU A 36 17.89 35.62 -6.29
CA GLU A 36 18.50 34.93 -7.43
C GLU A 36 18.81 35.90 -8.58
N LYS A 37 17.93 36.89 -8.81
CA LYS A 37 18.01 37.76 -9.98
C LYS A 37 17.34 39.11 -9.77
N GLN A 38 18.04 40.17 -10.15
CA GLN A 38 17.49 41.52 -10.32
C GLN A 38 17.75 42.06 -11.72
N ALA A 39 16.92 43.02 -12.14
CA ALA A 39 17.14 43.81 -13.35
C ALA A 39 16.47 45.19 -13.19
N GLY A 40 17.08 46.24 -13.73
CA GLY A 40 16.68 47.65 -13.58
C GLY A 40 17.84 48.51 -13.05
N PRO A 41 17.66 49.84 -12.97
CA PRO A 41 18.63 50.72 -12.32
C PRO A 41 18.59 50.56 -10.80
N GLU A 42 19.74 50.68 -10.13
CA GLU A 42 19.87 50.53 -8.68
C GLU A 42 18.92 51.44 -7.88
N SER A 43 18.67 52.65 -8.39
CA SER A 43 17.76 53.62 -7.80
C SER A 43 16.28 53.21 -7.82
N GLU A 44 15.81 52.43 -8.80
CA GLU A 44 14.48 51.82 -8.75
C GLU A 44 14.50 50.54 -7.92
N LEU A 45 15.54 49.71 -8.06
CA LEU A 45 15.69 48.45 -7.33
C LEU A 45 15.71 48.64 -5.81
N ALA A 46 16.24 49.76 -5.31
CA ALA A 46 16.23 50.13 -3.90
C ALA A 46 14.84 50.54 -3.36
N THR A 47 13.84 50.78 -4.22
CA THR A 47 12.46 51.11 -3.81
C THR A 47 11.53 49.89 -3.71
N LEU A 48 11.95 48.76 -4.31
CA LEU A 48 11.18 47.53 -4.32
C LEU A 48 11.07 46.93 -2.92
N ILE A 49 9.87 46.45 -2.58
CA ILE A 49 9.65 45.64 -1.38
C ILE A 49 10.54 44.39 -1.42
N GLN A 50 11.15 44.04 -0.30
CA GLN A 50 12.08 42.92 -0.21
C GLN A 50 11.42 41.75 0.54
N VAL A 51 11.68 40.52 0.07
CA VAL A 51 11.25 39.31 0.78
C VAL A 51 12.39 38.84 1.68
N LYS A 52 12.13 38.69 2.98
CA LYS A 52 13.10 38.17 3.96
C LYS A 52 13.06 36.65 4.02
N SER A 53 11.85 36.09 4.07
CA SER A 53 11.64 34.65 4.28
C SER A 53 10.23 34.21 3.92
N VAL A 54 10.04 32.91 3.75
CA VAL A 54 8.76 32.27 3.42
C VAL A 54 8.49 31.13 4.40
N SER A 55 7.23 30.96 4.82
CA SER A 55 6.78 29.74 5.47
C SER A 55 5.66 29.08 4.67
N PHE A 56 5.81 27.79 4.41
CA PHE A 56 4.84 26.96 3.69
C PHE A 56 3.72 26.38 4.58
N LEU A 57 3.60 26.85 5.84
CA LEU A 57 2.50 26.51 6.76
C LEU A 57 2.14 25.01 6.78
N ILE A 58 3.17 24.15 6.77
CA ILE A 58 3.08 22.70 6.50
C ILE A 58 2.10 21.99 7.45
N ALA A 59 2.11 22.39 8.74
CA ALA A 59 1.23 21.83 9.77
C ALA A 59 -0.26 22.22 9.64
N GLU A 60 -0.58 23.20 8.78
CA GLU A 60 -1.96 23.56 8.40
C GLU A 60 -2.31 22.92 7.05
N ASN A 61 -1.43 23.10 6.05
CA ASN A 61 -1.69 22.66 4.67
C ASN A 61 -1.72 21.13 4.50
N CYS A 62 -0.81 20.38 5.12
CA CYS A 62 -0.73 18.93 4.86
C CYS A 62 -1.94 18.14 5.40
N PRO A 63 -2.47 18.42 6.60
CA PRO A 63 -3.74 17.84 7.04
C PRO A 63 -4.92 18.19 6.12
N ASP A 64 -5.09 19.47 5.75
CA ASP A 64 -6.16 19.91 4.84
C ASP A 64 -6.08 19.23 3.45
N HIS A 65 -4.87 18.94 2.97
CA HIS A 65 -4.62 18.22 1.72
C HIS A 65 -4.55 16.70 1.87
N HIS A 66 -4.76 16.13 3.06
CA HIS A 66 -4.66 14.70 3.34
C HIS A 66 -3.28 14.14 2.89
N THR A 67 -2.21 14.80 3.32
CA THR A 67 -0.80 14.56 2.96
C THR A 67 0.15 14.59 4.17
N ASP A 68 -0.36 14.73 5.39
CA ASP A 68 0.40 14.66 6.64
C ASP A 68 0.90 13.24 7.00
N GLU A 69 0.33 12.19 6.39
CA GLU A 69 0.82 10.81 6.55
C GLU A 69 2.20 10.58 5.91
N TYR A 70 2.60 11.35 4.89
CA TYR A 70 3.91 11.22 4.24
C TYR A 70 5.05 11.65 5.18
N ASP A 71 6.04 10.78 5.39
CA ASP A 71 7.15 11.05 6.33
C ASP A 71 7.96 12.31 5.97
N ILE A 72 8.11 12.63 4.68
CA ILE A 72 8.83 13.84 4.24
C ILE A 72 8.17 15.16 4.68
N THR A 73 6.91 15.14 5.13
CA THR A 73 6.24 16.33 5.72
C THR A 73 6.58 16.53 7.20
N GLN A 74 7.16 15.52 7.85
CA GLN A 74 7.47 15.49 9.29
C GLN A 74 8.97 15.40 9.60
N ASP A 75 9.86 15.58 8.61
CA ASP A 75 11.32 15.66 8.81
C ASP A 75 11.68 16.80 9.79
N ASP A 76 12.23 16.44 10.96
CA ASP A 76 12.69 17.36 12.02
C ASP A 76 13.65 18.47 11.53
N LYS A 77 14.34 18.27 10.40
CA LYS A 77 15.38 19.17 9.88
C LYS A 77 14.89 20.05 8.75
N ALA A 78 14.10 19.51 7.83
CA ALA A 78 13.77 20.16 6.57
C ALA A 78 12.45 19.66 5.96
N PRO A 79 11.30 19.81 6.66
CA PRO A 79 10.03 19.24 6.22
C PRO A 79 9.58 19.83 4.88
N LYS A 80 9.04 18.98 4.00
CA LYS A 80 8.59 19.36 2.65
C LYS A 80 7.09 19.63 2.64
N LEU A 81 6.66 20.65 1.89
CA LEU A 81 5.25 20.86 1.60
C LEU A 81 4.78 19.86 0.55
N VAL A 82 3.83 19.00 0.92
CA VAL A 82 3.14 18.09 0.00
C VAL A 82 1.67 18.49 -0.06
N VAL A 83 1.20 18.85 -1.25
CA VAL A 83 -0.19 19.32 -1.49
C VAL A 83 -0.78 18.61 -2.71
N ARG A 84 -2.10 18.72 -2.86
CA ARG A 84 -2.86 18.12 -3.95
C ARG A 84 -3.42 19.21 -4.87
N ARG A 85 -3.35 19.00 -6.19
CA ARG A 85 -3.77 19.98 -7.21
C ARG A 85 -5.26 20.33 -7.12
N GLY A 86 -5.67 21.45 -7.71
CA GLY A 86 -7.07 21.87 -7.72
C GLY A 86 -7.66 22.34 -6.38
N GLN A 87 -6.86 22.43 -5.31
CA GLN A 87 -7.24 22.88 -3.96
C GLN A 87 -6.33 24.02 -3.49
N PHE A 88 -6.84 24.91 -2.62
CA PHE A 88 -6.06 26.04 -2.08
C PHE A 88 -5.14 25.59 -0.94
N PHE A 89 -3.89 26.06 -0.94
CA PHE A 89 -2.93 25.98 0.17
C PHE A 89 -2.36 27.37 0.49
N LYS A 90 -1.90 27.59 1.73
CA LYS A 90 -1.43 28.90 2.21
C LYS A 90 0.10 29.02 2.24
N ILE A 91 0.60 30.21 2.00
CA ILE A 91 2.01 30.59 2.08
C ILE A 91 2.10 31.91 2.86
N GLN A 92 2.87 31.94 3.95
CA GLN A 92 3.20 33.19 4.63
C GLN A 92 4.50 33.76 4.04
N VAL A 93 4.48 35.03 3.64
CA VAL A 93 5.65 35.76 3.16
C VAL A 93 5.99 36.87 4.16
N GLU A 94 7.24 36.93 4.59
CA GLU A 94 7.78 37.95 5.51
C GLU A 94 8.59 38.98 4.72
N LEU A 95 8.28 40.27 4.93
CA LEU A 95 8.70 41.38 4.08
C LEU A 95 9.57 42.39 4.85
N ASP A 96 10.30 43.27 4.16
CA ASP A 96 11.03 44.38 4.80
C ASP A 96 10.08 45.44 5.38
N ARG A 97 9.01 45.75 4.67
CA ARG A 97 7.95 46.71 5.03
C ARG A 97 6.55 46.16 4.71
N PRO A 98 5.46 46.80 5.16
CA PRO A 98 4.11 46.43 4.74
C PRO A 98 3.91 46.47 3.22
N TYR A 99 3.09 45.55 2.73
CA TYR A 99 2.71 45.43 1.31
C TYR A 99 1.69 46.51 0.93
N ASP A 100 2.09 47.47 0.10
CA ASP A 100 1.22 48.53 -0.38
C ASP A 100 0.64 48.14 -1.74
N LYS A 101 -0.61 47.65 -1.73
CA LYS A 101 -1.33 47.24 -2.92
C LYS A 101 -1.45 48.34 -3.99
N SER A 102 -1.25 49.63 -3.67
CA SER A 102 -1.24 50.72 -4.68
C SER A 102 0.10 50.86 -5.41
N LYS A 103 1.22 50.49 -4.78
CA LYS A 103 2.59 50.65 -5.33
C LYS A 103 3.20 49.34 -5.78
N ASP A 104 3.06 48.29 -4.97
CA ASP A 104 3.77 47.04 -5.10
C ASP A 104 3.01 46.04 -5.98
N LYS A 105 3.70 45.43 -6.95
CA LYS A 105 3.24 44.24 -7.66
C LYS A 105 4.10 43.05 -7.26
N MET A 106 3.45 42.01 -6.76
CA MET A 106 4.05 40.72 -6.44
C MET A 106 3.40 39.61 -7.28
N SER A 107 4.21 38.64 -7.72
CA SER A 107 3.73 37.42 -8.36
C SER A 107 4.56 36.21 -7.98
N LEU A 108 3.90 35.06 -7.93
CA LEU A 108 4.49 33.77 -7.60
C LEU A 108 4.84 33.04 -8.89
N GLU A 109 6.06 32.54 -9.01
CA GLU A 109 6.52 31.76 -10.16
C GLU A 109 6.86 30.33 -9.73
N PHE A 110 6.26 29.35 -10.39
CA PHE A 110 6.45 27.93 -10.12
C PHE A 110 7.02 27.25 -11.37
N ASP A 111 8.09 26.47 -11.21
CA ASP A 111 8.82 25.81 -12.29
C ASP A 111 8.99 24.30 -12.06
N ILE A 112 9.03 23.51 -13.14
CA ILE A 112 9.28 22.07 -13.06
C ILE A 112 10.06 21.54 -14.28
N GLY A 113 11.04 20.67 -14.02
CA GLY A 113 11.94 20.10 -15.02
C GLY A 113 13.01 21.06 -15.54
N ASN A 114 13.96 20.52 -16.32
CA ASN A 114 15.23 21.19 -16.61
C ASN A 114 15.13 22.45 -17.51
N CYS A 115 14.06 22.56 -18.30
CA CYS A 115 13.82 23.68 -19.24
C CYS A 115 12.36 24.17 -19.12
N PRO A 116 12.02 24.92 -18.05
CA PRO A 116 10.64 25.31 -17.74
C PRO A 116 10.14 26.42 -18.67
N THR A 117 8.95 26.26 -19.28
CA THR A 117 8.32 27.29 -20.14
C THR A 117 6.81 27.38 -19.97
N GLN A 118 6.25 28.58 -20.19
CA GLN A 118 4.80 28.82 -20.12
C GLN A 118 4.03 28.06 -21.20
N THR A 119 4.57 27.96 -22.42
CA THR A 119 3.98 27.17 -23.52
C THR A 119 3.98 25.66 -23.26
N LYS A 120 4.86 25.20 -22.36
CA LYS A 120 4.83 23.83 -21.83
C LYS A 120 3.98 23.66 -20.57
N ARG A 121 3.49 24.75 -19.96
CA ARG A 121 2.92 24.81 -18.60
C ARG A 121 3.89 24.33 -17.50
N THR A 122 5.19 24.30 -17.79
CA THR A 122 6.25 23.94 -16.85
C THR A 122 6.93 25.16 -16.23
N LEU A 123 6.54 26.37 -16.65
CA LEU A 123 6.71 27.61 -15.90
C LEU A 123 5.32 28.25 -15.75
N ILE A 124 4.86 28.41 -14.52
CA ILE A 124 3.62 29.09 -14.17
C ILE A 124 3.95 30.42 -13.49
N LYS A 125 3.14 31.45 -13.72
CA LYS A 125 3.24 32.76 -13.06
C LYS A 125 1.86 33.19 -12.61
N VAL A 126 1.72 33.60 -11.36
CA VAL A 126 0.42 33.96 -10.75
C VAL A 126 0.56 35.30 -10.03
N ASP A 127 -0.07 36.34 -10.58
CA ASP A 127 -0.14 37.67 -9.97
C ASP A 127 -1.08 37.66 -8.77
N LEU A 128 -0.71 38.29 -7.64
CA LEU A 128 -1.56 38.34 -6.43
C LEU A 128 -2.82 39.21 -6.57
N ASP A 129 -2.92 39.97 -7.68
CA ASP A 129 -4.08 40.76 -8.07
C ASP A 129 -4.96 40.07 -9.14
N GLY A 130 -4.65 38.81 -9.48
CA GLY A 130 -5.39 38.05 -10.47
C GLY A 130 -6.88 37.95 -10.14
N LYS A 131 -7.74 37.99 -11.16
CA LYS A 131 -9.13 37.55 -11.01
C LYS A 131 -9.13 36.04 -10.88
N GLU A 132 -9.92 35.49 -9.97
CA GLU A 132 -10.04 34.03 -9.86
C GLU A 132 -10.70 33.46 -11.12
N GLU A 133 -9.99 32.57 -11.81
CA GLU A 133 -10.44 31.88 -13.01
C GLU A 133 -10.66 30.38 -12.74
N LYS A 134 -11.83 29.88 -13.14
CA LYS A 134 -12.17 28.46 -12.98
C LYS A 134 -11.18 27.56 -13.74
N ASN A 135 -10.76 26.48 -13.09
CA ASN A 135 -9.83 25.46 -13.60
C ASN A 135 -8.43 26.00 -14.02
N LYS A 136 -8.01 27.16 -13.51
CA LYS A 136 -6.65 27.69 -13.67
C LYS A 136 -5.89 27.73 -12.34
N TRP A 137 -4.62 28.10 -12.42
CA TRP A 137 -3.83 28.50 -11.26
C TRP A 137 -4.32 29.87 -10.77
N ASN A 138 -4.54 29.99 -9.46
CA ASN A 138 -5.02 31.21 -8.82
C ASN A 138 -4.21 31.53 -7.56
N ALA A 139 -4.04 32.81 -7.25
CA ALA A 139 -3.46 33.28 -5.99
C ALA A 139 -4.25 34.49 -5.50
N LYS A 140 -4.47 34.57 -4.18
CA LYS A 140 -5.17 35.66 -3.51
C LYS A 140 -4.47 36.00 -2.20
N ILE A 141 -4.52 37.26 -1.78
CA ILE A 141 -4.09 37.68 -0.44
C ILE A 141 -5.25 37.39 0.52
N GLU A 142 -5.00 36.64 1.59
CA GLU A 142 -5.98 36.38 2.67
C GLU A 142 -5.80 37.34 3.85
N SER A 143 -4.55 37.67 4.23
CA SER A 143 -4.26 38.78 5.16
C SER A 143 -2.95 39.50 4.82
N ALA A 144 -2.85 40.74 5.27
CA ALA A 144 -1.66 41.59 5.18
C ALA A 144 -1.54 42.38 6.49
N GLU A 145 -0.69 41.91 7.40
CA GLU A 145 -0.56 42.37 8.78
C GLU A 145 0.90 42.75 9.05
N GLU A 146 1.16 44.04 9.29
CA GLU A 146 2.52 44.59 9.42
C GLU A 146 3.42 44.15 8.25
N THR A 147 4.49 43.37 8.50
CA THR A 147 5.41 42.83 7.48
C THR A 147 5.01 41.45 6.95
N LYS A 148 3.89 40.87 7.39
CA LYS A 148 3.45 39.53 7.03
C LYS A 148 2.32 39.55 6.03
N LEU A 149 2.47 38.77 4.97
CA LEU A 149 1.49 38.60 3.90
C LEU A 149 1.11 37.12 3.80
N ILE A 150 -0.13 36.77 4.13
CA ILE A 150 -0.65 35.41 3.92
C ILE A 150 -1.31 35.35 2.55
N VAL A 151 -0.74 34.52 1.69
CA VAL A 151 -1.19 34.28 0.31
C VAL A 151 -1.74 32.87 0.20
N SER A 152 -2.89 32.72 -0.45
CA SER A 152 -3.57 31.44 -0.66
C SER A 152 -3.56 31.11 -2.14
N VAL A 153 -3.02 29.95 -2.50
CA VAL A 153 -2.68 29.53 -3.87
C VAL A 153 -3.42 28.25 -4.22
N ARG A 154 -4.10 28.22 -5.36
CA ARG A 154 -4.77 27.05 -5.92
C ARG A 154 -4.06 26.63 -7.21
N PRO A 155 -3.33 25.50 -7.26
CA PRO A 155 -2.88 24.92 -8.52
C PRO A 155 -4.08 24.51 -9.38
N ALA A 156 -3.95 24.57 -10.71
CA ALA A 156 -5.03 24.12 -11.59
C ALA A 156 -5.38 22.63 -11.35
N PRO A 157 -6.65 22.20 -11.53
CA PRO A 157 -7.01 20.78 -11.45
C PRO A 157 -6.31 19.89 -12.48
N ASP A 158 -5.82 20.46 -13.59
CA ASP A 158 -4.99 19.81 -14.60
C ASP A 158 -3.48 20.09 -14.44
N CYS A 159 -3.04 20.48 -13.23
CA CYS A 159 -1.64 20.72 -12.93
C CYS A 159 -0.79 19.46 -13.12
N ILE A 160 0.42 19.64 -13.66
CA ILE A 160 1.46 18.62 -13.70
C ILE A 160 1.83 18.22 -12.28
N ILE A 161 1.84 16.92 -11.97
CA ILE A 161 2.30 16.41 -10.68
C ILE A 161 3.82 16.33 -10.61
N GLY A 162 4.39 16.48 -9.42
CA GLY A 162 5.83 16.36 -9.19
C GLY A 162 6.40 17.43 -8.25
N ARG A 163 7.72 17.60 -8.29
CA ARG A 163 8.48 18.55 -7.46
C ARG A 163 8.61 19.90 -8.19
N TRP A 164 7.95 20.91 -7.69
CA TRP A 164 7.98 22.27 -8.22
C TRP A 164 9.00 23.13 -7.47
N GLY A 165 9.77 23.93 -8.20
CA GLY A 165 10.47 25.09 -7.64
C GLY A 165 9.50 26.23 -7.34
N PHE A 166 9.93 27.14 -6.47
CA PHE A 166 9.13 28.27 -6.02
C PHE A 166 9.98 29.54 -5.97
N HIS A 167 9.50 30.59 -6.62
CA HIS A 167 10.15 31.88 -6.72
C HIS A 167 9.11 33.00 -6.52
N ILE A 168 9.50 34.11 -5.90
CA ILE A 168 8.66 35.30 -5.71
C ILE A 168 9.27 36.45 -6.50
N ARG A 169 8.52 36.97 -7.49
CA ARG A 169 8.87 38.19 -8.23
C ARG A 169 8.22 39.40 -7.56
N VAL A 170 9.00 40.46 -7.38
CA VAL A 170 8.53 41.78 -6.94
C VAL A 170 8.91 42.86 -7.94
N SER A 171 8.04 43.85 -8.11
CA SER A 171 8.21 45.00 -9.02
C SER A 171 7.27 46.15 -8.62
N ASN A 172 7.54 47.38 -9.06
CA ASN A 172 6.60 48.49 -8.87
C ASN A 172 5.53 48.48 -9.97
N ARG A 173 4.26 48.75 -9.63
CA ARG A 173 3.16 48.90 -10.61
C ARG A 173 3.42 49.98 -11.66
N ASN A 174 4.18 51.01 -11.29
CA ASN A 174 4.44 52.20 -12.12
C ASN A 174 5.68 52.09 -13.01
N SER A 175 6.49 51.01 -12.91
CA SER A 175 7.69 50.85 -13.75
C SER A 175 7.30 50.58 -15.21
N ARG A 176 7.60 51.55 -16.09
CA ARG A 176 7.12 51.56 -17.48
C ARG A 176 7.80 50.50 -18.35
N GLY A 177 7.04 49.53 -18.83
CA GLY A 177 7.39 48.62 -19.91
C GLY A 177 6.12 47.99 -20.50
N LYS A 178 6.14 47.57 -21.78
CA LYS A 178 4.93 47.05 -22.44
C LYS A 178 4.53 45.65 -21.97
N ASP A 179 5.52 44.79 -21.67
CA ASP A 179 5.29 43.38 -21.31
C ASP A 179 6.07 42.94 -20.05
N THR A 180 7.10 43.67 -19.64
CA THR A 180 7.88 43.43 -18.42
C THR A 180 8.14 44.74 -17.65
N PRO A 181 8.14 44.73 -16.30
CA PRO A 181 8.57 45.89 -15.51
C PRO A 181 10.04 46.23 -15.77
N TYR A 182 10.34 47.52 -15.85
CA TYR A 182 11.71 48.02 -16.04
C TYR A 182 12.64 47.71 -14.85
N ALA A 183 12.08 47.65 -13.63
CA ALA A 183 12.76 47.18 -12.43
C ALA A 183 12.02 46.00 -11.78
N TYR A 184 12.73 44.91 -11.48
CA TYR A 184 12.23 43.78 -10.71
C TYR A 184 13.34 43.04 -9.93
N LYS A 185 12.94 42.35 -8.86
CA LYS A 185 13.74 41.33 -8.15
C LYS A 185 13.00 39.99 -8.16
N ILE A 186 13.75 38.89 -8.08
CA ILE A 186 13.27 37.51 -7.95
C ILE A 186 13.98 36.89 -6.74
N TYR A 187 13.18 36.46 -5.76
CA TYR A 187 13.61 35.68 -4.62
C TYR A 187 13.30 34.21 -4.87
N LYS A 188 14.18 33.31 -4.43
CA LYS A 188 14.13 31.87 -4.66
C LYS A 188 14.06 31.11 -3.34
N GLU A 189 13.22 30.08 -3.31
CA GLU A 189 13.25 29.04 -2.29
C GLU A 189 13.88 27.76 -2.85
N GLU A 190 14.78 27.15 -2.07
CA GLU A 190 15.45 25.90 -2.44
C GLU A 190 14.55 24.68 -2.18
N HIS A 191 13.69 24.76 -1.15
CA HIS A 191 12.72 23.72 -0.82
C HIS A 191 11.64 23.59 -1.90
N LYS A 192 11.54 22.39 -2.49
CA LYS A 192 10.54 22.07 -3.51
C LYS A 192 9.17 21.78 -2.89
N ILE A 193 8.14 22.23 -3.58
CA ILE A 193 6.73 21.95 -3.28
C ILE A 193 6.32 20.71 -4.07
N TYR A 194 5.79 19.69 -3.41
CA TYR A 194 5.30 18.48 -4.05
C TYR A 194 3.81 18.66 -4.35
N ILE A 195 3.43 18.55 -5.63
CA ILE A 195 2.03 18.65 -6.06
C ILE A 195 1.60 17.28 -6.60
N LEU A 196 0.54 16.72 -6.01
CA LEU A 196 0.00 15.38 -6.29
C LEU A 196 -1.40 15.44 -6.94
N PHE A 197 -1.91 14.30 -7.41
CA PHE A 197 -3.30 14.14 -7.84
C PHE A 197 -4.26 14.32 -6.66
N ASN A 198 -5.47 14.83 -6.94
CA ASN A 198 -6.45 15.19 -5.92
C ASN A 198 -7.81 14.49 -6.11
N PRO A 199 -8.02 13.29 -5.54
CA PRO A 199 -9.28 12.59 -5.65
C PRO A 199 -10.42 13.20 -4.80
N TRP A 200 -10.15 14.19 -3.94
CA TRP A 200 -11.17 15.02 -3.28
C TRP A 200 -11.64 16.19 -4.19
N CYS A 201 -10.88 16.56 -5.22
CA CYS A 201 -11.21 17.69 -6.10
C CYS A 201 -12.16 17.27 -7.23
N LYS A 202 -13.39 17.79 -7.24
CA LYS A 202 -14.41 17.51 -8.26
C LYS A 202 -14.02 17.86 -9.71
N GLU A 203 -12.96 18.66 -9.89
CA GLU A 203 -12.44 19.06 -11.19
C GLU A 203 -11.16 18.29 -11.60
N ASP A 204 -10.68 17.35 -10.77
CA ASP A 204 -9.59 16.44 -11.11
C ASP A 204 -10.11 15.18 -11.81
N THR A 205 -9.39 14.73 -12.83
CA THR A 205 -9.50 13.42 -13.50
C THR A 205 -9.54 12.18 -12.59
N VAL A 206 -9.12 12.27 -11.33
CA VAL A 206 -9.15 11.15 -10.36
C VAL A 206 -10.21 11.29 -9.26
N PHE A 207 -11.18 12.22 -9.40
CA PHE A 207 -12.20 12.46 -8.39
C PHE A 207 -12.96 11.19 -7.96
N LEU A 208 -13.08 10.99 -6.65
CA LEU A 208 -13.77 9.86 -6.03
C LEU A 208 -14.66 10.38 -4.90
N GLY A 209 -15.98 10.42 -5.12
CA GLY A 209 -16.91 11.14 -4.26
C GLY A 209 -17.29 10.47 -2.93
N GLU A 210 -16.76 9.28 -2.63
CA GLU A 210 -17.11 8.50 -1.45
C GLU A 210 -15.94 8.45 -0.46
N GLU A 211 -16.11 9.02 0.74
CA GLU A 211 -15.04 9.09 1.76
C GLU A 211 -14.52 7.72 2.19
N GLY A 212 -15.38 6.69 2.23
CA GLY A 212 -14.96 5.32 2.54
C GLY A 212 -14.02 4.75 1.46
N LEU A 213 -14.28 5.05 0.19
CA LEU A 213 -13.44 4.61 -0.93
C LEU A 213 -12.16 5.47 -1.06
N LEU A 214 -12.19 6.73 -0.64
CA LEU A 214 -10.99 7.56 -0.49
C LEU A 214 -10.07 7.02 0.62
N LYS A 215 -10.64 6.62 1.76
CA LYS A 215 -9.89 5.96 2.84
C LYS A 215 -9.22 4.68 2.34
N GLU A 216 -9.99 3.75 1.77
CA GLU A 216 -9.42 2.48 1.29
C GLU A 216 -8.47 2.67 0.09
N TYR A 217 -8.88 3.32 -1.00
CA TYR A 217 -8.10 3.32 -2.24
C TYR A 217 -6.97 4.37 -2.31
N VAL A 218 -6.81 5.23 -1.29
CA VAL A 218 -5.76 6.28 -1.26
C VAL A 218 -5.01 6.33 0.08
N LEU A 219 -5.73 6.24 1.22
CA LEU A 219 -5.13 6.45 2.54
C LEU A 219 -4.74 5.15 3.27
N ASN A 220 -5.34 4.00 2.95
CA ASN A 220 -4.92 2.73 3.56
C ASN A 220 -3.52 2.36 3.04
N ASP A 221 -2.55 2.30 3.95
CA ASP A 221 -1.16 1.93 3.68
C ASP A 221 -0.93 0.40 3.69
N SER A 222 -1.94 -0.37 4.11
CA SER A 222 -1.95 -1.83 4.04
C SER A 222 -3.11 -2.35 3.16
N GLY A 223 -3.19 -3.67 2.98
CA GLY A 223 -4.27 -4.30 2.24
C GLY A 223 -4.10 -5.81 2.12
N ARG A 224 -4.94 -6.44 1.30
CA ARG A 224 -4.93 -7.89 1.04
C ARG A 224 -4.87 -8.15 -0.48
N ILE A 225 -3.99 -9.04 -0.92
CA ILE A 225 -3.94 -9.56 -2.29
C ILE A 225 -4.41 -11.02 -2.25
N TYR A 226 -5.34 -11.40 -3.10
CA TYR A 226 -5.94 -12.74 -3.08
C TYR A 226 -5.17 -13.71 -3.98
N TYR A 227 -5.12 -14.97 -3.60
CA TYR A 227 -4.50 -16.08 -4.34
C TYR A 227 -5.24 -17.41 -4.07
N GLY A 228 -4.71 -18.53 -4.55
CA GLY A 228 -5.38 -19.84 -4.47
C GLY A 228 -6.19 -20.15 -5.74
N SER A 229 -7.34 -20.79 -5.59
CA SER A 229 -8.23 -21.18 -6.71
C SER A 229 -9.61 -20.52 -6.61
N LYS A 230 -10.41 -20.62 -7.68
CA LYS A 230 -11.82 -20.15 -7.67
C LYS A 230 -12.69 -20.85 -6.63
N ARG A 231 -12.27 -22.02 -6.10
CA ARG A 231 -12.95 -22.77 -5.05
C ARG A 231 -12.36 -22.50 -3.66
N ARG A 232 -11.05 -22.22 -3.56
CA ARG A 232 -10.35 -21.91 -2.30
C ARG A 232 -9.54 -20.61 -2.43
N ILE A 233 -10.21 -19.49 -2.19
CA ILE A 233 -9.63 -18.14 -2.23
C ILE A 233 -8.91 -17.87 -0.89
N LYS A 234 -7.61 -17.57 -0.96
CA LYS A 234 -6.76 -17.24 0.20
C LYS A 234 -6.38 -15.75 0.17
N PRO A 235 -6.55 -14.99 1.27
CA PRO A 235 -6.01 -13.63 1.38
C PRO A 235 -4.51 -13.67 1.74
N ARG A 236 -3.74 -12.69 1.26
CA ARG A 236 -2.37 -12.43 1.72
C ARG A 236 -2.24 -10.96 2.11
N SER A 237 -1.89 -10.68 3.36
CA SER A 237 -1.61 -9.31 3.83
C SER A 237 -0.44 -8.70 3.06
N TRP A 238 -0.55 -7.42 2.70
CA TRP A 238 0.44 -6.68 1.95
C TRP A 238 0.58 -5.25 2.48
N ASN A 239 1.80 -4.84 2.83
CA ASN A 239 2.11 -3.43 3.13
C ASN A 239 2.38 -2.67 1.82
N PHE A 240 1.51 -1.73 1.45
CA PHE A 240 1.81 -0.80 0.36
C PHE A 240 2.82 0.25 0.83
N GLY A 241 2.58 0.88 1.99
CA GLY A 241 3.48 1.85 2.62
C GLY A 241 3.74 3.09 1.76
N GLN A 242 2.73 3.57 1.01
CA GLN A 242 2.88 4.70 0.08
C GLN A 242 3.37 6.02 0.71
N PHE A 243 3.36 6.10 2.04
CA PHE A 243 3.70 7.26 2.84
C PHE A 243 5.05 7.17 3.56
N ASP A 244 5.73 6.02 3.47
CA ASP A 244 7.01 5.80 4.16
C ASP A 244 8.15 6.57 3.48
N ASP A 245 9.23 6.84 4.22
CA ASP A 245 10.37 7.61 3.71
C ASP A 245 10.97 7.03 2.42
N VAL A 246 11.54 7.92 1.60
CA VAL A 246 11.96 7.75 0.21
C VAL A 246 10.93 7.22 -0.80
N ILE A 247 9.73 6.75 -0.40
CA ILE A 247 8.76 6.16 -1.36
C ILE A 247 8.22 7.20 -2.35
N LEU A 248 7.77 8.37 -1.87
CA LEU A 248 7.31 9.46 -2.75
C LEU A 248 8.41 9.97 -3.68
N ASP A 249 9.63 10.11 -3.17
CA ASP A 249 10.78 10.53 -3.98
C ASP A 249 11.23 9.44 -4.98
N CYS A 250 11.10 8.16 -4.63
CA CYS A 250 11.36 7.04 -5.52
C CYS A 250 10.37 7.00 -6.69
N VAL A 251 9.07 7.15 -6.43
CA VAL A 251 8.05 7.11 -7.48
C VAL A 251 8.16 8.33 -8.40
N LEU A 252 8.51 9.51 -7.87
CA LEU A 252 8.74 10.71 -8.67
C LEU A 252 10.04 10.68 -9.46
N ASP A 253 11.12 10.11 -8.93
CA ASP A 253 12.37 9.90 -9.70
C ASP A 253 12.20 8.84 -10.78
N LEU A 254 11.50 7.74 -10.48
CA LEU A 254 11.15 6.69 -11.44
C LEU A 254 10.33 7.28 -12.60
N LEU A 255 9.32 8.10 -12.29
CA LEU A 255 8.48 8.73 -13.31
C LEU A 255 9.26 9.71 -14.17
N HIS A 256 9.92 10.72 -13.58
CA HIS A 256 10.60 11.76 -14.36
C HIS A 256 11.90 11.27 -15.03
N GLY A 257 12.63 10.35 -14.41
CA GLY A 257 13.83 9.72 -14.98
C GLY A 257 13.54 8.86 -16.21
N SER A 258 12.29 8.45 -16.43
CA SER A 258 11.88 7.58 -17.53
C SER A 258 11.76 8.23 -18.91
N GLY A 259 12.05 9.53 -19.02
CA GLY A 259 11.93 10.29 -20.27
C GLY A 259 10.50 10.63 -20.69
N ILE A 260 9.51 10.48 -19.80
CA ILE A 260 8.14 10.95 -20.03
C ILE A 260 8.11 12.48 -20.27
N ASP A 261 7.31 12.96 -21.22
CA ASP A 261 7.11 14.41 -21.38
C ASP A 261 6.41 14.97 -20.13
N MET A 262 6.92 16.09 -19.63
CA MET A 262 6.42 16.72 -18.41
C MET A 262 4.94 17.13 -18.52
N LYS A 263 4.43 17.36 -19.74
CA LYS A 263 2.98 17.54 -19.98
C LYS A 263 2.15 16.29 -19.69
N ALA A 264 2.68 15.10 -19.99
CA ALA A 264 1.97 13.84 -19.77
C ALA A 264 1.82 13.55 -18.26
N CYS A 265 2.70 14.08 -17.41
CA CYS A 265 2.58 14.07 -15.95
C CYS A 265 1.39 14.89 -15.39
N ALA A 266 0.58 15.55 -16.24
CA ALA A 266 -0.73 16.08 -15.85
C ALA A 266 -1.89 15.06 -16.02
N SER A 267 -1.68 13.96 -16.75
CA SER A 267 -2.72 12.99 -17.10
C SER A 267 -2.55 11.69 -16.32
N SER A 268 -3.54 11.34 -15.50
CA SER A 268 -3.56 10.08 -14.73
C SER A 268 -3.41 8.86 -15.64
N VAL A 269 -4.07 8.85 -16.81
CA VAL A 269 -3.99 7.76 -17.80
C VAL A 269 -2.56 7.58 -18.33
N LEU A 270 -1.85 8.67 -18.64
CA LEU A 270 -0.49 8.60 -19.18
C LEU A 270 0.54 8.26 -18.10
N VAL A 271 0.36 8.79 -16.87
CA VAL A 271 1.17 8.43 -15.70
C VAL A 271 1.02 6.95 -15.38
N VAL A 272 -0.21 6.44 -15.23
CA VAL A 272 -0.47 5.02 -14.95
C VAL A 272 0.10 4.13 -16.06
N ARG A 273 -0.10 4.48 -17.35
CA ARG A 273 0.46 3.70 -18.47
C ARG A 273 1.99 3.65 -18.48
N LYS A 274 2.68 4.73 -18.07
CA LYS A 274 4.14 4.70 -17.96
C LYS A 274 4.59 3.98 -16.68
N LEU A 275 3.88 4.09 -15.56
CA LEU A 275 4.12 3.30 -14.35
C LEU A 275 3.95 1.79 -14.59
N THR A 276 2.95 1.35 -15.35
CA THR A 276 2.77 -0.08 -15.69
C THR A 276 3.95 -0.65 -16.47
N ALA A 277 4.61 0.18 -17.30
CA ALA A 277 5.85 -0.22 -17.97
C ALA A 277 7.03 -0.21 -16.99
N LEU A 278 7.19 0.87 -16.22
CA LEU A 278 8.32 1.07 -15.30
C LEU A 278 8.37 0.12 -14.10
N VAL A 279 7.24 -0.46 -13.69
CA VAL A 279 7.22 -1.48 -12.63
C VAL A 279 7.75 -2.84 -13.14
N ASN A 280 7.80 -3.06 -14.45
CA ASN A 280 8.28 -4.29 -15.09
C ASN A 280 9.65 -4.09 -15.77
N ASN A 281 10.50 -5.13 -15.77
CA ASN A 281 11.85 -5.06 -16.35
C ASN A 281 11.94 -5.50 -17.84
N ILE A 282 10.83 -5.47 -18.58
CA ILE A 282 10.85 -5.75 -20.03
C ILE A 282 11.16 -4.46 -20.79
N GLY A 283 12.44 -4.27 -21.12
CA GLY A 283 12.95 -3.19 -21.99
C GLY A 283 13.47 -1.93 -21.26
N ASP A 284 12.77 -1.45 -20.24
CA ASP A 284 12.93 -0.09 -19.69
C ASP A 284 13.83 0.02 -18.42
N ASN A 285 14.56 -1.03 -18.00
CA ASN A 285 15.28 -1.08 -16.70
C ASN A 285 14.38 -0.78 -15.47
N GLY A 286 13.16 -1.32 -15.50
CA GLY A 286 12.14 -1.10 -14.49
C GLY A 286 12.43 -1.65 -13.10
N VAL A 287 11.51 -1.36 -12.16
CA VAL A 287 11.68 -1.60 -10.71
C VAL A 287 11.99 -3.05 -10.36
N LEU A 288 11.33 -4.01 -11.01
CA LEU A 288 11.28 -5.39 -10.55
C LEU A 288 11.50 -6.40 -11.69
N ALA A 289 12.40 -7.35 -11.49
CA ALA A 289 12.71 -8.42 -12.43
C ALA A 289 11.79 -9.64 -12.20
N GLY A 290 11.02 -10.02 -13.20
CA GLY A 290 10.16 -11.20 -13.15
C GLY A 290 10.95 -12.52 -13.16
N ASN A 291 10.51 -13.52 -12.39
CA ASN A 291 11.06 -14.88 -12.44
C ASN A 291 10.01 -15.91 -12.00
N TRP A 292 9.79 -16.92 -12.83
CA TRP A 292 8.83 -18.03 -12.62
C TRP A 292 9.50 -19.41 -12.65
N SER A 293 10.83 -19.49 -12.71
CA SER A 293 11.59 -20.75 -12.88
C SER A 293 11.67 -21.63 -11.62
N GLY A 294 11.10 -21.19 -10.49
CA GLY A 294 11.29 -21.81 -9.17
C GLY A 294 12.68 -21.61 -8.55
N LYS A 295 13.66 -21.07 -9.30
CA LYS A 295 15.03 -20.85 -8.84
C LYS A 295 15.36 -19.36 -8.79
N TYR A 296 15.67 -18.85 -7.59
CA TYR A 296 15.79 -17.41 -7.31
C TYR A 296 17.20 -16.96 -6.95
N GLU A 297 18.22 -17.65 -7.49
CA GLU A 297 19.63 -17.32 -7.28
C GLU A 297 19.95 -15.86 -7.63
N GLY A 298 20.75 -15.22 -6.77
CA GLY A 298 21.11 -13.80 -6.89
C GLY A 298 19.94 -12.82 -6.67
N GLY A 299 18.89 -13.23 -5.94
CA GLY A 299 17.75 -12.39 -5.57
C GLY A 299 16.95 -12.94 -4.39
N LYS A 300 15.84 -12.27 -4.09
CA LYS A 300 14.80 -12.71 -3.13
C LYS A 300 13.72 -13.52 -3.85
N SER A 301 13.11 -14.47 -3.17
CA SER A 301 11.91 -15.16 -3.68
C SER A 301 10.72 -14.18 -3.81
N PRO A 302 9.93 -14.24 -4.89
CA PRO A 302 8.66 -13.50 -5.03
C PRO A 302 7.67 -13.74 -3.88
N THR A 303 7.69 -14.92 -3.24
CA THR A 303 6.82 -15.24 -2.09
C THR A 303 7.32 -14.67 -0.76
N SER A 304 8.55 -14.15 -0.70
CA SER A 304 9.16 -13.63 0.53
C SER A 304 8.98 -12.12 0.74
N TRP A 305 8.23 -11.43 -0.12
CA TRP A 305 7.87 -10.02 0.05
C TRP A 305 6.58 -9.88 0.87
N ALA A 306 6.62 -9.11 1.96
CA ALA A 306 5.45 -8.75 2.76
C ALA A 306 4.87 -7.36 2.39
N GLY A 307 5.61 -6.58 1.59
CA GLY A 307 5.20 -5.26 1.16
C GLY A 307 6.03 -4.70 0.01
N SER A 308 5.62 -3.52 -0.47
CA SER A 308 6.24 -2.80 -1.57
C SER A 308 7.37 -1.86 -1.14
N VAL A 309 7.40 -1.44 0.14
CA VAL A 309 8.39 -0.51 0.70
C VAL A 309 9.82 -1.00 0.44
N ALA A 310 10.17 -2.19 0.91
CA ALA A 310 11.53 -2.74 0.76
C ALA A 310 11.98 -2.91 -0.70
N ILE A 311 11.04 -3.16 -1.63
CA ILE A 311 11.33 -3.25 -3.07
C ILE A 311 11.70 -1.86 -3.61
N LEU A 312 10.89 -0.86 -3.30
CA LEU A 312 11.11 0.52 -3.75
C LEU A 312 12.36 1.12 -3.11
N GLU A 313 12.64 0.87 -1.83
CA GLU A 313 13.89 1.26 -1.17
C GLU A 313 15.13 0.63 -1.83
N GLN A 314 15.09 -0.67 -2.13
CA GLN A 314 16.19 -1.38 -2.78
C GLN A 314 16.41 -0.86 -4.21
N TYR A 315 15.35 -0.59 -4.96
CA TYR A 315 15.46 0.06 -6.27
C TYR A 315 16.01 1.48 -6.14
N TYR A 316 15.53 2.27 -5.18
CA TYR A 316 15.90 3.68 -5.03
C TYR A 316 17.37 3.86 -4.65
N SER A 317 17.90 2.96 -3.81
CA SER A 317 19.30 2.96 -3.37
C SER A 317 20.26 2.39 -4.41
N THR A 318 19.88 1.33 -5.15
CA THR A 318 20.77 0.67 -6.12
C THR A 318 20.64 1.20 -7.56
N LYS A 319 19.52 1.86 -7.89
CA LYS A 319 19.08 2.25 -9.24
C LYS A 319 19.14 1.08 -10.24
N ARG A 320 18.82 -0.14 -9.78
CA ARG A 320 18.85 -1.39 -10.57
C ARG A 320 17.59 -2.24 -10.32
N PRO A 321 17.11 -3.01 -11.31
CA PRO A 321 15.95 -3.88 -11.14
C PRO A 321 16.11 -4.85 -9.96
N VAL A 322 15.14 -4.83 -9.04
CA VAL A 322 15.11 -5.69 -7.86
C VAL A 322 14.73 -7.11 -8.26
N LYS A 323 15.39 -8.09 -7.67
CA LYS A 323 15.21 -9.53 -7.96
C LYS A 323 14.54 -10.21 -6.76
N TYR A 324 13.45 -10.97 -6.89
CA TYR A 324 12.58 -11.18 -8.06
C TYR A 324 11.10 -10.95 -7.71
N GLY A 325 10.26 -10.84 -8.74
CA GLY A 325 8.81 -10.66 -8.63
C GLY A 325 7.98 -11.61 -9.51
N GLN A 326 6.68 -11.64 -9.23
CA GLN A 326 5.62 -12.26 -10.04
C GLN A 326 4.36 -11.38 -9.96
N CYS A 327 3.26 -11.78 -10.60
CA CYS A 327 2.07 -10.95 -10.85
C CYS A 327 1.53 -10.18 -9.61
N TRP A 328 1.40 -10.82 -8.45
CA TRP A 328 0.94 -10.14 -7.23
C TRP A 328 1.95 -9.07 -6.73
N VAL A 329 3.25 -9.33 -6.85
CA VAL A 329 4.31 -8.38 -6.46
C VAL A 329 4.29 -7.15 -7.37
N PHE A 330 4.16 -7.35 -8.69
CA PHE A 330 3.97 -6.24 -9.63
C PHE A 330 2.68 -5.45 -9.34
N SER A 331 1.59 -6.13 -9.00
CA SER A 331 0.31 -5.49 -8.64
C SER A 331 0.41 -4.67 -7.35
N GLY A 332 1.07 -5.19 -6.31
CA GLY A 332 1.31 -4.48 -5.05
C GLY A 332 2.18 -3.24 -5.23
N VAL A 333 3.30 -3.37 -5.95
CA VAL A 333 4.21 -2.23 -6.25
C VAL A 333 3.51 -1.18 -7.11
N LEU A 334 2.76 -1.58 -8.15
CA LEU A 334 2.00 -0.63 -8.97
C LEU A 334 0.89 0.08 -8.18
N THR A 335 0.16 -0.65 -7.32
CA THR A 335 -0.88 -0.06 -6.44
C THR A 335 -0.25 0.97 -5.51
N THR A 336 0.92 0.67 -4.93
CA THR A 336 1.70 1.60 -4.13
C THR A 336 2.06 2.86 -4.92
N CYS A 337 2.69 2.71 -6.10
CA CYS A 337 3.04 3.84 -6.96
C CYS A 337 1.85 4.75 -7.31
N CYS A 338 0.67 4.18 -7.53
CA CYS A 338 -0.56 4.94 -7.75
C CYS A 338 -1.03 5.68 -6.49
N ARG A 339 -1.14 4.99 -5.34
CA ARG A 339 -1.54 5.60 -4.05
C ARG A 339 -0.59 6.72 -3.64
N THR A 340 0.72 6.52 -3.79
CA THR A 340 1.80 7.52 -3.56
C THR A 340 1.65 8.80 -4.37
N LEU A 341 1.04 8.75 -5.57
CA LEU A 341 0.80 9.94 -6.38
C LEU A 341 -0.59 10.55 -6.16
N GLY A 342 -1.43 9.95 -5.32
CA GLY A 342 -2.82 10.34 -5.11
C GLY A 342 -3.81 9.79 -6.15
N ILE A 343 -3.45 8.74 -6.88
CA ILE A 343 -4.35 8.05 -7.82
C ILE A 343 -5.03 6.90 -7.06
N PRO A 344 -6.37 6.89 -6.90
CA PRO A 344 -7.08 5.80 -6.25
C PRO A 344 -6.81 4.45 -6.94
N ALA A 345 -6.34 3.46 -6.17
CA ALA A 345 -5.94 2.17 -6.71
C ALA A 345 -6.20 1.00 -5.74
N ARG A 346 -6.39 -0.20 -6.31
CA ARG A 346 -6.51 -1.48 -5.60
C ARG A 346 -5.91 -2.61 -6.43
N SER A 347 -5.36 -3.63 -5.75
CA SER A 347 -5.02 -4.90 -6.40
C SER A 347 -6.29 -5.70 -6.73
N VAL A 348 -6.25 -6.53 -7.77
CA VAL A 348 -7.37 -7.38 -8.21
C VAL A 348 -6.80 -8.73 -8.67
N THR A 349 -7.41 -9.81 -8.21
CA THR A 349 -7.07 -11.19 -8.60
C THR A 349 -8.17 -11.75 -9.49
N ASN A 350 -7.80 -12.39 -10.60
CA ASN A 350 -8.71 -13.13 -11.47
C ASN A 350 -8.41 -14.63 -11.38
N PHE A 351 -9.42 -15.46 -11.09
CA PHE A 351 -9.27 -16.91 -10.95
C PHE A 351 -9.77 -17.63 -12.19
N GLY A 352 -8.98 -18.57 -12.72
CA GLY A 352 -9.25 -19.13 -14.06
C GLY A 352 -9.02 -18.10 -15.17
N SER A 353 -8.04 -17.20 -15.00
CA SER A 353 -7.70 -16.20 -15.98
C SER A 353 -7.03 -16.85 -17.20
N ALA A 354 -7.80 -17.04 -18.27
CA ALA A 354 -7.27 -17.43 -19.57
C ALA A 354 -6.12 -16.48 -19.96
N HIS A 355 -4.94 -17.04 -20.24
CA HIS A 355 -3.77 -16.26 -20.63
C HIS A 355 -3.57 -16.39 -22.14
N ASP A 356 -4.53 -15.82 -22.88
CA ASP A 356 -4.57 -15.81 -24.34
C ASP A 356 -3.20 -15.41 -24.93
N THR A 357 -2.60 -16.31 -25.72
CA THR A 357 -1.29 -16.13 -26.36
C THR A 357 -1.36 -15.77 -27.84
N ASP A 358 -2.53 -15.79 -28.48
CA ASP A 358 -2.68 -15.52 -29.92
C ASP A 358 -3.75 -14.46 -30.27
N THR A 359 -4.46 -13.94 -29.27
CA THR A 359 -5.55 -12.95 -29.35
C THR A 359 -6.86 -13.49 -29.94
N SER A 360 -7.06 -14.80 -29.93
CA SER A 360 -8.24 -15.48 -30.51
C SER A 360 -9.54 -15.24 -29.73
N LEU A 361 -9.48 -14.94 -28.43
CA LEU A 361 -10.61 -15.03 -27.48
C LEU A 361 -11.24 -16.45 -27.39
N THR A 362 -10.62 -17.47 -27.99
CA THR A 362 -11.02 -18.87 -27.90
C THR A 362 -10.01 -19.68 -27.08
N ILE A 363 -10.30 -20.97 -26.93
CA ILE A 363 -9.80 -21.81 -25.85
C ILE A 363 -9.66 -23.23 -26.43
N ASP A 364 -8.48 -23.54 -26.95
CA ASP A 364 -8.31 -24.62 -27.94
C ASP A 364 -7.39 -25.77 -27.44
N LYS A 365 -7.84 -27.02 -27.67
CA LYS A 365 -7.05 -28.26 -27.47
C LYS A 365 -7.04 -29.10 -28.75
N HIS A 366 -5.84 -29.48 -29.20
CA HIS A 366 -5.60 -30.39 -30.31
C HIS A 366 -5.01 -31.71 -29.80
N PHE A 367 -5.60 -32.83 -30.19
CA PHE A 367 -5.15 -34.16 -29.80
C PHE A 367 -4.62 -34.92 -31.02
N ASP A 368 -3.66 -35.82 -30.81
CA ASP A 368 -3.23 -36.72 -31.88
C ASP A 368 -4.24 -37.86 -32.12
N MET A 369 -3.99 -38.69 -33.15
CA MET A 369 -4.83 -39.84 -33.49
C MET A 369 -4.96 -40.88 -32.35
N ASN A 370 -4.08 -40.84 -31.36
CA ASN A 370 -4.06 -41.69 -30.18
C ASN A 370 -4.58 -40.96 -28.92
N ARG A 371 -5.22 -39.80 -29.09
CA ARG A 371 -5.74 -38.91 -28.04
C ARG A 371 -4.68 -38.31 -27.10
N LYS A 372 -3.39 -38.35 -27.46
CA LYS A 372 -2.34 -37.68 -26.68
C LYS A 372 -2.40 -36.16 -26.92
N PRO A 373 -2.36 -35.30 -25.88
CA PRO A 373 -2.39 -33.86 -26.06
C PRO A 373 -1.12 -33.38 -26.78
N LEU A 374 -1.30 -32.66 -27.89
CA LEU A 374 -0.18 -32.11 -28.66
C LEU A 374 0.36 -30.87 -27.93
N LYS A 375 1.37 -31.04 -27.06
CA LYS A 375 2.02 -29.97 -26.26
C LYS A 375 2.53 -28.74 -27.04
N LYS A 376 2.45 -28.74 -28.38
CA LYS A 376 2.77 -27.60 -29.26
C LYS A 376 1.55 -26.70 -29.56
N TYR A 377 0.33 -27.19 -29.36
CA TYR A 377 -0.90 -26.56 -29.88
C TYR A 377 -2.03 -26.36 -28.84
N ASN A 378 -1.88 -26.84 -27.60
CA ASN A 378 -3.00 -26.87 -26.63
C ASN A 378 -2.78 -25.88 -25.49
N CYS A 379 -3.79 -25.04 -25.20
CA CYS A 379 -3.69 -24.03 -24.14
C CYS A 379 -4.83 -24.08 -23.08
N ASP A 380 -6.09 -24.39 -23.41
CA ASP A 380 -7.25 -24.09 -22.53
C ASP A 380 -8.38 -25.17 -22.52
N SER A 381 -9.48 -25.05 -21.72
CA SER A 381 -10.57 -26.09 -21.55
C SER A 381 -11.98 -25.47 -21.21
N VAL A 382 -13.19 -26.08 -21.22
CA VAL A 382 -13.78 -27.46 -21.32
C VAL A 382 -15.24 -27.37 -21.91
N CYS A 383 -15.92 -28.46 -22.34
CA CYS A 383 -17.40 -28.54 -22.54
C CYS A 383 -17.99 -29.98 -22.47
N ASP A 384 -19.32 -30.16 -22.31
CA ASP A 384 -19.98 -31.37 -21.74
C ASP A 384 -20.97 -32.17 -22.65
N ILE A 385 -21.16 -33.48 -22.36
CA ILE A 385 -22.10 -34.42 -23.06
C ILE A 385 -22.79 -35.38 -22.04
N LYS A 386 -23.91 -36.05 -22.40
CA LYS A 386 -24.59 -37.07 -21.57
C LYS A 386 -23.98 -38.48 -21.70
N PHE A 387 -23.95 -39.22 -20.60
CA PHE A 387 -23.21 -40.49 -20.45
C PHE A 387 -23.96 -41.58 -19.65
N ASP A 388 -23.58 -42.87 -19.79
CA ASP A 388 -24.20 -44.00 -19.07
C ASP A 388 -23.51 -44.37 -17.74
N VAL A 389 -22.22 -44.05 -17.60
CA VAL A 389 -21.54 -43.98 -16.30
C VAL A 389 -21.32 -42.51 -15.95
N LYS A 390 -21.65 -42.10 -14.72
CA LYS A 390 -21.35 -40.76 -14.20
C LYS A 390 -20.12 -40.85 -13.30
N PHE A 391 -19.18 -39.95 -13.53
CA PHE A 391 -17.98 -39.76 -12.72
C PHE A 391 -18.13 -38.47 -11.90
N GLU A 392 -17.48 -38.42 -10.73
CA GLU A 392 -17.40 -37.23 -9.88
C GLU A 392 -16.08 -37.27 -9.11
N LEU A 393 -15.13 -36.40 -9.46
CA LEU A 393 -13.89 -36.25 -8.72
C LEU A 393 -14.15 -35.47 -7.43
N LYS A 394 -14.01 -36.14 -6.28
CA LYS A 394 -14.19 -35.51 -4.98
C LYS A 394 -12.89 -34.92 -4.45
N GLN A 395 -13.04 -33.76 -3.83
CA GLN A 395 -11.97 -32.98 -3.22
C GLN A 395 -12.34 -32.66 -1.78
N LYS A 396 -11.39 -32.81 -0.85
CA LYS A 396 -11.57 -32.40 0.55
C LYS A 396 -11.55 -30.86 0.63
N GLU A 397 -12.48 -30.28 1.38
CA GLU A 397 -12.64 -28.81 1.49
C GLU A 397 -11.39 -28.14 2.08
N GLU A 398 -10.70 -28.84 2.99
CA GLU A 398 -9.41 -28.49 3.61
C GLU A 398 -8.37 -29.58 3.28
N ILE A 399 -7.15 -29.20 2.91
CA ILE A 399 -6.03 -30.13 2.59
C ILE A 399 -4.74 -29.54 3.16
N VAL A 400 -4.40 -29.88 4.41
CA VAL A 400 -3.24 -29.31 5.11
C VAL A 400 -1.92 -29.87 4.59
N TYR A 401 -0.98 -28.97 4.26
CA TYR A 401 0.37 -29.32 3.81
C TYR A 401 1.17 -29.99 4.95
N GLY A 402 1.70 -31.19 4.68
CA GLY A 402 2.33 -32.06 5.68
C GLY A 402 1.55 -33.35 5.97
N GLN A 403 0.28 -33.42 5.59
CA GLN A 403 -0.57 -34.60 5.78
C GLN A 403 -0.68 -35.47 4.51
N THR A 404 -1.07 -36.74 4.68
CA THR A 404 -1.41 -37.63 3.56
C THR A 404 -2.64 -37.12 2.83
N TYR A 405 -2.49 -36.83 1.54
CA TYR A 405 -3.60 -36.48 0.65
C TYR A 405 -4.26 -37.76 0.10
N GLU A 406 -5.55 -37.68 -0.24
CA GLU A 406 -6.31 -38.78 -0.81
C GLU A 406 -7.19 -38.23 -1.94
N VAL A 407 -6.96 -38.73 -3.16
CA VAL A 407 -7.81 -38.48 -4.33
C VAL A 407 -8.94 -39.52 -4.31
N GLU A 408 -10.19 -39.08 -4.18
CA GLU A 408 -11.38 -39.95 -4.27
C GLU A 408 -12.13 -39.65 -5.58
N LEU A 409 -12.20 -40.64 -6.49
CA LEU A 409 -13.03 -40.55 -7.70
C LEU A 409 -14.24 -41.46 -7.55
N VAL A 410 -15.44 -40.88 -7.53
CA VAL A 410 -16.70 -41.62 -7.42
C VAL A 410 -17.22 -41.96 -8.81
N ILE A 411 -17.63 -43.21 -9.01
CA ILE A 411 -18.07 -43.78 -10.28
C ILE A 411 -19.44 -44.43 -10.06
N GLU A 412 -20.48 -43.84 -10.64
CA GLU A 412 -21.90 -44.22 -10.56
C GLU A 412 -22.34 -44.84 -11.90
N ASN A 413 -22.67 -46.13 -11.92
CA ASN A 413 -23.25 -46.77 -13.09
C ASN A 413 -24.75 -46.51 -13.15
N LYS A 414 -25.26 -45.86 -14.20
CA LYS A 414 -26.69 -45.54 -14.33
C LYS A 414 -27.49 -46.60 -15.10
N CYS A 415 -26.81 -47.50 -15.81
CA CYS A 415 -27.45 -48.58 -16.55
C CYS A 415 -27.72 -49.81 -15.65
N GLY A 416 -28.49 -50.78 -16.17
CA GLY A 416 -28.81 -52.03 -15.47
C GLY A 416 -27.81 -53.16 -15.68
N GLU A 417 -26.76 -52.94 -16.46
CA GLU A 417 -25.75 -53.92 -16.84
C GLU A 417 -24.45 -53.66 -16.05
N SER A 418 -23.57 -54.66 -15.95
CA SER A 418 -22.22 -54.41 -15.45
C SER A 418 -21.42 -53.55 -16.45
N ARG A 419 -20.47 -52.79 -15.92
CA ARG A 419 -19.43 -52.07 -16.65
C ARG A 419 -18.06 -52.38 -16.07
N GLU A 420 -17.02 -52.43 -16.89
CA GLU A 420 -15.63 -52.52 -16.45
C GLU A 420 -14.92 -51.22 -16.79
N VAL A 421 -14.50 -50.48 -15.76
CA VAL A 421 -13.95 -49.14 -15.87
C VAL A 421 -12.45 -49.17 -15.61
N LEU A 422 -11.66 -48.85 -16.64
CA LEU A 422 -10.24 -48.55 -16.49
C LEU A 422 -10.10 -47.15 -15.89
N VAL A 423 -9.29 -46.99 -14.84
CA VAL A 423 -9.00 -45.71 -14.20
C VAL A 423 -7.49 -45.48 -14.23
N ASN A 424 -7.06 -44.29 -14.65
CA ASN A 424 -5.71 -43.77 -14.41
C ASN A 424 -5.80 -42.43 -13.68
N ALA A 425 -5.22 -42.35 -12.48
CA ALA A 425 -5.15 -41.13 -11.71
C ALA A 425 -3.71 -40.65 -11.63
N ILE A 426 -3.47 -39.40 -12.04
CA ILE A 426 -2.16 -38.76 -12.05
C ILE A 426 -2.23 -37.52 -11.15
N LEU A 427 -1.29 -37.38 -10.23
CA LEU A 427 -1.05 -36.15 -9.49
C LEU A 427 0.27 -35.53 -9.99
N GLU A 428 0.20 -34.30 -10.49
CA GLU A 428 1.35 -33.52 -10.96
C GLU A 428 1.49 -32.22 -10.15
N THR A 429 2.71 -31.70 -10.02
CA THR A 429 2.93 -30.34 -9.50
C THR A 429 2.53 -29.30 -10.55
N GLN A 430 2.14 -28.09 -10.13
CA GLN A 430 1.72 -27.04 -11.06
C GLN A 430 2.19 -25.65 -10.60
N THR A 431 2.62 -24.80 -11.53
CA THR A 431 2.92 -23.40 -11.21
C THR A 431 1.64 -22.59 -10.99
N PRO A 432 1.68 -21.41 -10.31
CA PRO A 432 0.56 -20.47 -10.26
C PRO A 432 0.12 -19.93 -11.62
N THR A 433 0.90 -20.15 -12.68
CA THR A 433 0.58 -19.82 -14.07
C THR A 433 0.04 -21.02 -14.87
N GLY A 434 -0.34 -22.11 -14.21
CA GLY A 434 -0.94 -23.30 -14.82
C GLY A 434 0.02 -24.29 -15.48
N ILE A 435 1.33 -24.00 -15.49
CA ILE A 435 2.33 -24.87 -16.13
C ILE A 435 2.53 -26.11 -15.27
N ARG A 436 2.25 -27.29 -15.84
CA ARG A 436 2.51 -28.60 -15.22
C ARG A 436 4.02 -28.83 -15.04
N GLY A 437 4.39 -29.33 -13.87
CA GLY A 437 5.76 -29.65 -13.47
C GLY A 437 6.05 -31.14 -13.56
N SER A 438 6.45 -31.72 -12.44
CA SER A 438 6.77 -33.13 -12.23
C SER A 438 5.55 -33.94 -11.79
N THR A 439 5.49 -35.20 -12.23
CA THR A 439 4.53 -36.18 -11.74
C THR A 439 4.93 -36.63 -10.32
N VAL A 440 4.02 -36.47 -9.37
CA VAL A 440 4.15 -36.89 -7.97
C VAL A 440 3.81 -38.37 -7.82
N LYS A 441 2.67 -38.78 -8.39
CA LYS A 441 2.17 -40.15 -8.36
C LYS A 441 1.31 -40.42 -9.60
N GLU A 442 1.37 -41.65 -10.10
CA GLU A 442 0.44 -42.21 -11.08
C GLU A 442 -0.03 -43.57 -10.53
N GLU A 443 -1.35 -43.80 -10.53
CA GLU A 443 -1.96 -45.03 -10.02
C GLU A 443 -3.10 -45.49 -10.96
N GLN A 444 -3.06 -46.77 -11.35
CA GLN A 444 -3.96 -47.35 -12.35
C GLN A 444 -4.71 -48.56 -11.77
N ASP A 445 -6.03 -48.62 -11.95
CA ASP A 445 -6.90 -49.68 -11.43
C ASP A 445 -8.04 -50.02 -12.41
N VAL A 446 -8.70 -51.15 -12.18
CA VAL A 446 -9.76 -51.72 -13.05
C VAL A 446 -11.00 -52.05 -12.22
N ILE A 447 -11.93 -51.10 -12.17
CA ILE A 447 -13.13 -51.18 -11.33
C ILE A 447 -14.26 -51.86 -12.10
N VAL A 448 -14.58 -53.10 -11.71
CA VAL A 448 -15.81 -53.80 -12.12
C VAL A 448 -16.99 -53.21 -11.34
N LEU A 449 -17.95 -52.61 -12.05
CA LEU A 449 -19.06 -51.83 -11.52
C LEU A 449 -20.41 -52.42 -11.99
N PRO A 450 -21.08 -53.24 -11.16
CA PRO A 450 -22.40 -53.79 -11.44
C PRO A 450 -23.47 -52.75 -11.80
N GLY A 451 -24.56 -53.22 -12.40
CA GLY A 451 -25.70 -52.38 -12.78
C GLY A 451 -26.29 -51.64 -11.58
N LYS A 452 -26.38 -50.32 -11.67
CA LYS A 452 -26.83 -49.40 -10.62
C LYS A 452 -26.01 -49.38 -9.32
N GLU A 453 -24.78 -49.90 -9.32
CA GLU A 453 -23.83 -49.67 -8.22
C GLU A 453 -23.07 -48.35 -8.36
N THR A 454 -22.51 -47.90 -7.24
CA THR A 454 -21.54 -46.79 -7.16
C THR A 454 -20.32 -47.26 -6.38
N LYS A 455 -19.11 -46.97 -6.87
CA LYS A 455 -17.84 -47.27 -6.20
C LYS A 455 -16.92 -46.06 -6.20
N SER A 456 -15.91 -46.08 -5.34
CA SER A 456 -14.86 -45.06 -5.25
C SER A 456 -13.49 -45.65 -5.59
N PHE A 457 -12.80 -45.09 -6.57
CA PHE A 457 -11.34 -45.21 -6.65
C PHE A 457 -10.70 -44.29 -5.59
N LYS A 458 -9.59 -44.72 -4.98
CA LYS A 458 -8.87 -43.96 -3.94
C LYS A 458 -7.36 -44.08 -4.11
N MET A 459 -6.69 -42.99 -4.49
CA MET A 459 -5.23 -42.90 -4.55
C MET A 459 -4.72 -42.12 -3.33
N SER A 460 -3.88 -42.75 -2.50
CA SER A 460 -3.29 -42.14 -1.29
C SER A 460 -1.87 -41.63 -1.57
N VAL A 461 -1.61 -40.36 -1.24
CA VAL A 461 -0.33 -39.67 -1.49
C VAL A 461 0.23 -39.14 -0.16
N PRO A 462 1.15 -39.88 0.50
CA PRO A 462 1.79 -39.45 1.74
C PRO A 462 2.79 -38.30 1.49
N PHE A 463 3.20 -37.62 2.56
CA PHE A 463 4.07 -36.45 2.50
C PHE A 463 5.39 -36.72 1.75
N GLU A 464 5.99 -37.89 1.98
CA GLU A 464 7.27 -38.30 1.40
C GLU A 464 7.21 -38.64 -0.10
N GLU A 465 6.03 -38.60 -0.73
CA GLU A 465 5.90 -38.67 -2.19
C GLU A 465 5.89 -37.26 -2.81
N TYR A 466 5.32 -36.27 -2.13
CA TYR A 466 5.20 -34.90 -2.66
C TYR A 466 6.26 -33.90 -2.17
N ASP A 467 6.91 -34.14 -1.02
CA ASP A 467 7.85 -33.20 -0.39
C ASP A 467 8.97 -32.73 -1.34
N LYS A 468 9.60 -33.67 -2.05
CA LYS A 468 10.76 -33.43 -2.94
C LYS A 468 10.47 -32.50 -4.11
N GLU A 469 9.21 -32.45 -4.53
CA GLU A 469 8.76 -31.75 -5.74
C GLU A 469 8.05 -30.42 -5.41
N THR A 470 7.94 -30.03 -4.13
CA THR A 470 7.13 -28.89 -3.70
C THR A 470 7.72 -27.52 -4.07
N LEU A 471 7.52 -27.13 -5.32
CA LEU A 471 7.80 -25.81 -5.86
C LEU A 471 6.92 -24.71 -5.23
N GLN A 472 7.24 -24.33 -3.99
CA GLN A 472 6.95 -23.05 -3.31
C GLN A 472 5.48 -22.71 -2.98
N PHE A 473 4.53 -23.05 -3.85
CA PHE A 473 3.12 -22.66 -3.80
C PHE A 473 2.18 -23.76 -3.29
N CYS A 474 2.69 -24.99 -3.13
CA CYS A 474 1.91 -26.19 -2.80
C CYS A 474 0.71 -26.40 -3.75
N ASN A 475 0.88 -25.99 -5.02
CA ASN A 475 -0.09 -26.12 -6.10
C ASN A 475 0.11 -27.46 -6.81
N PHE A 476 -0.98 -28.20 -6.95
CA PHE A 476 -1.02 -29.50 -7.61
C PHE A 476 -2.16 -29.54 -8.62
N GLN A 477 -1.95 -30.27 -9.71
CA GLN A 477 -2.99 -30.67 -10.64
C GLN A 477 -3.24 -32.17 -10.48
N VAL A 478 -4.49 -32.54 -10.23
CA VAL A 478 -4.94 -33.93 -10.37
C VAL A 478 -5.60 -34.08 -11.75
N GLN A 479 -5.28 -35.18 -12.43
CA GLN A 479 -5.91 -35.61 -13.67
C GLN A 479 -6.45 -37.03 -13.46
N CYS A 480 -7.69 -37.26 -13.86
CA CYS A 480 -8.32 -38.59 -13.85
C CYS A 480 -8.81 -38.94 -15.24
N ASP A 481 -8.15 -39.90 -15.87
CA ASP A 481 -8.54 -40.48 -17.16
C ASP A 481 -9.31 -41.78 -16.87
N CYS A 482 -10.49 -41.97 -17.48
CA CYS A 482 -11.24 -43.22 -17.34
C CYS A 482 -11.82 -43.70 -18.67
N GLU A 483 -11.76 -45.01 -18.93
CA GLU A 483 -12.43 -45.66 -20.06
C GLU A 483 -13.40 -46.73 -19.56
N VAL A 484 -14.66 -46.63 -19.97
CA VAL A 484 -15.67 -47.69 -19.82
C VAL A 484 -15.50 -48.69 -20.96
N LYS A 485 -15.07 -49.92 -20.68
CA LYS A 485 -14.63 -50.86 -21.72
C LYS A 485 -15.72 -51.22 -22.74
N GLU A 486 -16.97 -51.33 -22.30
CA GLU A 486 -18.10 -51.79 -23.13
C GLU A 486 -18.63 -50.69 -24.05
N THR A 487 -18.88 -49.50 -23.52
CA THR A 487 -19.49 -48.38 -24.28
C THR A 487 -18.46 -47.49 -24.96
N LYS A 488 -17.18 -47.61 -24.60
CA LYS A 488 -16.09 -46.69 -25.00
C LYS A 488 -16.38 -45.23 -24.66
N GLN A 489 -17.22 -45.00 -23.64
CA GLN A 489 -17.24 -43.74 -22.92
C GLN A 489 -15.84 -43.49 -22.35
N ILE A 490 -15.35 -42.27 -22.54
CA ILE A 490 -14.19 -41.75 -21.83
C ILE A 490 -14.64 -40.59 -20.95
N PHE A 491 -14.06 -40.53 -19.76
CA PHE A 491 -14.10 -39.37 -18.87
C PHE A 491 -12.67 -38.86 -18.66
N LEU A 492 -12.52 -37.54 -18.63
CA LEU A 492 -11.28 -36.82 -18.42
C LEU A 492 -11.61 -35.59 -17.59
N GLU A 493 -11.27 -35.60 -16.29
CA GLU A 493 -11.37 -34.42 -15.44
C GLU A 493 -9.97 -34.02 -14.95
N GLU A 494 -9.71 -32.72 -15.05
CA GLU A 494 -8.49 -32.04 -14.62
C GLU A 494 -8.91 -30.99 -13.56
N ASP A 495 -8.42 -31.08 -12.32
CA ASP A 495 -8.66 -30.05 -11.30
C ASP A 495 -7.36 -29.61 -10.60
N SER A 496 -7.32 -28.34 -10.20
CA SER A 496 -6.12 -27.66 -9.73
C SER A 496 -6.34 -27.06 -8.34
N PHE A 497 -5.58 -27.53 -7.36
CA PHE A 497 -5.75 -27.17 -5.95
C PHE A 497 -4.43 -26.73 -5.30
N CYS A 498 -4.54 -26.00 -4.19
CA CYS A 498 -3.43 -25.45 -3.43
C CYS A 498 -3.55 -25.94 -2.00
N MET A 499 -2.61 -26.79 -1.55
CA MET A 499 -2.61 -27.26 -0.16
C MET A 499 -2.46 -26.09 0.82
N ASP A 500 -3.01 -26.27 2.01
CA ASP A 500 -3.14 -25.25 3.04
C ASP A 500 -1.91 -25.32 3.93
N LYS A 501 -1.02 -24.33 3.79
CA LYS A 501 -0.05 -24.00 4.84
C LYS A 501 -0.85 -23.38 5.99
N LEU A 502 -0.49 -23.69 7.23
CA LEU A 502 -1.03 -23.00 8.40
C LEU A 502 -0.75 -21.49 8.29
N ASP A 503 -1.68 -20.67 8.79
CA ASP A 503 -1.42 -19.27 9.08
C ASP A 503 -0.55 -19.13 10.34
N LEU A 504 0.14 -18.00 10.45
CA LEU A 504 0.87 -17.62 11.66
C LEU A 504 -0.11 -16.89 12.59
N ASP A 505 -0.38 -17.41 13.78
CA ASP A 505 -1.09 -16.63 14.78
C ASP A 505 -0.16 -15.51 15.26
N VAL A 506 -0.65 -14.27 15.20
CA VAL A 506 0.11 -13.06 15.55
C VAL A 506 -0.75 -12.27 16.53
N THR A 507 -0.28 -12.17 17.77
CA THR A 507 -0.99 -11.52 18.87
C THR A 507 -0.22 -10.31 19.40
N GLY A 508 -0.95 -9.30 19.87
CA GLY A 508 -0.41 -8.04 20.36
C GLY A 508 -1.47 -7.28 21.17
N PRO A 509 -1.13 -6.10 21.72
CA PRO A 509 -2.09 -5.28 22.44
C PRO A 509 -3.08 -4.62 21.47
N GLU A 510 -4.38 -4.65 21.79
CA GLU A 510 -5.43 -3.96 21.01
C GLU A 510 -5.15 -2.46 20.82
N THR A 511 -4.54 -1.81 21.82
CA THR A 511 -4.22 -0.38 21.80
C THR A 511 -2.87 -0.10 22.46
N CYS A 512 -2.15 0.91 21.97
CA CYS A 512 -0.92 1.44 22.57
C CYS A 512 -0.85 2.97 22.41
N THR A 513 0.16 3.64 22.96
CA THR A 513 0.49 5.03 22.61
C THR A 513 1.56 5.06 21.51
N ALA A 514 1.54 6.08 20.67
CA ALA A 514 2.59 6.32 19.69
C ALA A 514 3.92 6.57 20.42
N GLY A 515 4.98 5.86 20.00
CA GLY A 515 6.28 5.88 20.66
C GLY A 515 6.48 4.86 21.79
N ASP A 516 5.42 4.17 22.26
CA ASP A 516 5.58 3.07 23.22
C ASP A 516 6.25 1.85 22.57
N SER A 517 7.03 1.11 23.35
CA SER A 517 7.55 -0.21 22.95
C SER A 517 6.52 -1.29 23.29
N ILE A 518 5.94 -1.90 22.25
CA ILE A 518 4.96 -2.99 22.37
C ILE A 518 5.64 -4.34 22.16
N THR A 519 5.11 -5.38 22.80
CA THR A 519 5.49 -6.77 22.54
C THR A 519 4.44 -7.40 21.64
N ILE A 520 4.90 -8.02 20.55
CA ILE A 520 4.11 -8.85 19.64
C ILE A 520 4.60 -10.28 19.81
N GLU A 521 3.71 -11.25 19.66
CA GLU A 521 4.05 -12.67 19.63
C GLU A 521 3.56 -13.33 18.35
N ALA A 522 4.42 -14.15 17.75
CA ALA A 522 4.08 -15.00 16.61
C ALA A 522 4.15 -16.47 17.04
N THR A 523 3.13 -17.27 16.72
CA THR A 523 3.02 -18.68 17.14
C THR A 523 2.35 -19.55 16.07
N PHE A 524 2.80 -20.79 15.90
CA PHE A 524 2.14 -21.84 15.11
C PHE A 524 2.64 -23.23 15.53
N VAL A 525 1.93 -24.30 15.17
CA VAL A 525 2.37 -25.70 15.38
C VAL A 525 2.97 -26.23 14.08
N ASN A 526 4.15 -26.85 14.10
CA ASN A 526 4.75 -27.42 12.90
C ASN A 526 3.86 -28.54 12.33
N PRO A 527 3.31 -28.40 11.11
CA PRO A 527 2.42 -29.40 10.52
C PRO A 527 3.17 -30.57 9.87
N LEU A 528 4.50 -30.48 9.71
CA LEU A 528 5.28 -31.48 8.99
C LEU A 528 5.71 -32.64 9.91
N PRO A 529 5.84 -33.87 9.36
CA PRO A 529 6.46 -34.99 10.07
C PRO A 529 7.99 -34.84 10.24
N ILE A 530 8.58 -33.76 9.72
CA ILE A 530 10.01 -33.44 9.75
C ILE A 530 10.28 -32.12 10.51
N PRO A 531 11.45 -31.95 11.14
CA PRO A 531 11.82 -30.71 11.82
C PRO A 531 12.08 -29.57 10.83
N LEU A 532 11.69 -28.36 11.20
CA LEU A 532 11.96 -27.14 10.46
C LEU A 532 13.36 -26.59 10.81
N THR A 533 14.21 -26.32 9.82
CA THR A 533 15.60 -25.87 9.97
C THR A 533 15.88 -24.54 9.25
N GLU A 534 16.99 -23.88 9.58
CA GLU A 534 17.38 -22.57 9.02
C GLU A 534 16.28 -21.50 9.18
N CYS A 535 15.54 -21.57 10.28
CA CYS A 535 14.33 -20.79 10.52
C CYS A 535 14.59 -19.26 10.64
N THR A 536 13.68 -18.47 10.09
CA THR A 536 13.70 -17.00 10.16
C THR A 536 12.29 -16.43 10.35
N LEU A 537 12.17 -15.33 11.10
CA LEU A 537 10.94 -14.57 11.27
C LEU A 537 11.16 -13.13 10.77
N THR A 538 10.55 -12.75 9.66
CA THR A 538 10.56 -11.36 9.16
C THR A 538 9.35 -10.63 9.67
N VAL A 539 9.55 -9.45 10.27
CA VAL A 539 8.48 -8.62 10.85
C VAL A 539 8.49 -7.23 10.23
N GLU A 540 7.31 -6.72 9.91
CA GLU A 540 7.08 -5.46 9.17
C GLU A 540 5.83 -4.76 9.71
N GLY A 541 5.79 -3.43 9.69
CA GLY A 541 4.66 -2.63 10.20
C GLY A 541 5.10 -1.42 11.03
N GLY A 542 4.16 -0.55 11.37
CA GLY A 542 4.40 0.61 12.25
C GLY A 542 5.43 1.62 11.74
N LYS A 543 5.63 1.71 10.42
CA LYS A 543 6.71 2.45 9.75
C LYS A 543 8.13 2.09 10.22
N GLN A 544 8.35 0.85 10.64
CA GLN A 544 9.70 0.31 10.84
C GLN A 544 10.16 -0.49 9.62
N LYS A 545 11.43 -0.32 9.23
CA LYS A 545 12.06 -1.12 8.16
C LYS A 545 11.94 -2.62 8.47
N PRO A 546 11.61 -3.48 7.47
CA PRO A 546 11.39 -4.90 7.72
C PRO A 546 12.60 -5.57 8.38
N ARG A 547 12.39 -6.21 9.53
CA ARG A 547 13.45 -6.84 10.31
C ARG A 547 13.32 -8.36 10.24
N THR A 548 14.28 -9.00 9.58
CA THR A 548 14.44 -10.47 9.64
C THR A 548 15.21 -10.85 10.92
N ILE A 549 14.57 -11.67 11.75
CA ILE A 549 15.10 -12.24 12.98
C ILE A 549 15.52 -13.69 12.67
N PRO A 550 16.82 -14.03 12.63
CA PRO A 550 17.25 -15.42 12.51
C PRO A 550 16.92 -16.19 13.80
N LEU A 551 16.53 -17.45 13.66
CA LEU A 551 16.12 -18.31 14.76
C LEU A 551 17.15 -19.45 14.91
N SER A 552 17.83 -19.50 16.06
CA SER A 552 18.92 -20.45 16.32
C SER A 552 18.45 -21.85 16.77
N GLN A 553 17.16 -22.14 16.67
CA GLN A 553 16.53 -23.40 17.08
C GLN A 553 15.64 -23.89 15.94
N SER A 554 15.73 -25.19 15.64
CA SER A 554 14.78 -25.90 14.80
C SER A 554 13.47 -26.15 15.55
N VAL A 555 12.36 -26.23 14.82
CA VAL A 555 11.04 -26.61 15.38
C VAL A 555 10.83 -28.10 15.06
N GLY A 556 10.63 -28.96 16.06
CA GLY A 556 10.42 -30.39 15.83
C GLY A 556 9.06 -30.71 15.17
N PRO A 557 8.85 -31.95 14.70
CA PRO A 557 7.54 -32.40 14.21
C PRO A 557 6.46 -32.21 15.29
N SER A 558 5.35 -31.57 14.95
CA SER A 558 4.27 -31.21 15.89
C SER A 558 4.65 -30.30 17.08
N ASP A 559 5.88 -29.78 17.15
CA ASP A 559 6.26 -28.79 18.16
C ASP A 559 5.59 -27.42 17.87
N THR A 560 5.35 -26.65 18.92
CA THR A 560 4.89 -25.26 18.80
C THR A 560 6.06 -24.31 18.61
N PHE A 561 6.15 -23.67 17.46
CA PHE A 561 6.94 -22.45 17.31
C PHE A 561 6.26 -21.31 18.06
N LYS A 562 7.00 -20.61 18.93
CA LYS A 562 6.54 -19.41 19.64
C LYS A 562 7.67 -18.41 19.73
N LYS A 563 7.46 -17.18 19.24
CA LYS A 563 8.47 -16.11 19.27
C LYS A 563 7.85 -14.75 19.56
N SER A 564 8.10 -14.26 20.77
CA SER A 564 7.82 -12.87 21.15
C SER A 564 8.96 -11.94 20.67
N PHE A 565 8.60 -10.74 20.22
CA PHE A 565 9.52 -9.68 19.79
C PHE A 565 8.94 -8.30 20.07
N THR A 566 9.80 -7.31 20.32
CA THR A 566 9.37 -5.92 20.54
C THR A 566 9.48 -5.08 19.27
N MET A 567 8.61 -4.07 19.16
CA MET A 567 8.68 -2.97 18.19
C MET A 567 8.05 -1.69 18.78
N THR A 568 8.13 -0.58 18.08
CA THR A 568 7.55 0.71 18.51
C THR A 568 6.74 1.31 17.36
N LEU A 569 5.42 1.45 17.55
CA LEU A 569 4.55 2.11 16.58
C LEU A 569 4.74 3.62 16.73
N SER A 570 5.36 4.26 15.74
CA SER A 570 5.75 5.68 15.80
C SER A 570 4.59 6.66 15.57
N ARG A 571 3.51 6.22 14.91
CA ARG A 571 2.36 7.03 14.51
C ARG A 571 1.07 6.49 15.12
N SER A 572 0.17 7.42 15.49
CA SER A 572 -1.22 7.11 15.86
C SER A 572 -2.06 6.67 14.65
N GLY A 573 -3.26 6.17 14.93
CA GLY A 573 -4.16 5.56 13.94
C GLY A 573 -4.24 4.05 14.11
N GLU A 574 -5.11 3.43 13.32
CA GLU A 574 -5.12 1.98 13.12
C GLU A 574 -3.83 1.59 12.37
N ARG A 575 -3.08 0.60 12.87
CA ARG A 575 -1.79 0.20 12.29
C ARG A 575 -1.65 -1.33 12.28
N THR A 576 -1.39 -1.88 11.10
CA THR A 576 -1.19 -3.31 10.89
C THR A 576 0.27 -3.71 11.15
N VAL A 577 0.47 -4.79 11.89
CA VAL A 577 1.76 -5.48 12.05
C VAL A 577 1.67 -6.82 11.33
N ILE A 578 2.65 -7.11 10.47
CA ILE A 578 2.74 -8.35 9.68
C ILE A 578 3.97 -9.13 10.13
N ALA A 579 3.83 -10.44 10.34
CA ALA A 579 4.93 -11.35 10.55
C ALA A 579 4.90 -12.49 9.52
N VAL A 580 6.09 -12.88 9.03
CA VAL A 580 6.27 -13.95 8.04
C VAL A 580 7.40 -14.87 8.50
N PHE A 581 7.06 -16.12 8.80
CA PHE A 581 8.00 -17.17 9.12
C PHE A 581 8.42 -17.93 7.85
N ASN A 582 9.70 -18.30 7.77
CA ASN A 582 10.24 -19.17 6.72
C ASN A 582 11.28 -20.12 7.34
N SER A 583 11.19 -21.41 7.02
CA SER A 583 12.28 -22.38 7.17
C SER A 583 12.72 -22.88 5.80
N LYS A 584 13.73 -23.75 5.77
CA LYS A 584 14.22 -24.46 4.58
C LYS A 584 13.17 -25.41 3.97
N GLU A 585 12.30 -25.98 4.81
CA GLU A 585 11.28 -26.97 4.48
C GLU A 585 9.89 -26.34 4.33
N LEU A 586 9.66 -25.17 4.93
CA LEU A 586 8.36 -24.50 4.98
C LEU A 586 8.51 -22.97 4.84
N GLU A 587 8.47 -22.49 3.59
CA GLU A 587 8.45 -21.06 3.28
C GLU A 587 7.06 -20.41 3.46
N SER A 588 7.05 -19.13 3.80
CA SER A 588 5.91 -18.20 3.65
C SER A 588 4.66 -18.52 4.49
N ILE A 589 4.85 -18.95 5.74
CA ILE A 589 3.80 -18.89 6.77
C ILE A 589 3.64 -17.41 7.17
N SER A 590 2.44 -16.84 7.15
CA SER A 590 2.24 -15.42 7.43
C SER A 590 1.02 -15.15 8.31
N GLY A 591 1.03 -14.02 9.00
CA GLY A 591 -0.07 -13.53 9.82
C GLY A 591 0.06 -12.05 10.12
N SER A 592 -1.01 -11.45 10.64
CA SER A 592 -1.02 -10.02 10.96
C SER A 592 -2.01 -9.65 12.06
N VAL A 593 -1.64 -8.65 12.87
CA VAL A 593 -2.48 -8.07 13.92
C VAL A 593 -2.71 -6.57 13.65
N GLU A 594 -3.93 -6.12 13.87
CA GLU A 594 -4.35 -4.71 13.73
C GLU A 594 -4.35 -4.06 15.13
N ILE A 595 -3.68 -2.92 15.27
CA ILE A 595 -3.45 -2.26 16.58
C ILE A 595 -3.86 -0.79 16.51
N GLN A 596 -4.74 -0.36 17.41
CA GLN A 596 -5.19 1.03 17.49
C GLN A 596 -4.21 1.88 18.31
N CYS A 597 -3.29 2.53 17.63
CA CYS A 597 -2.29 3.41 18.21
C CYS A 597 -2.91 4.79 18.55
N ARG A 598 -2.70 5.28 19.77
CA ARG A 598 -3.21 6.55 20.29
C ARG A 598 -2.13 7.65 20.20
N PRO A 599 -2.48 8.91 19.92
CA PRO A 599 -1.51 10.01 19.91
C PRO A 599 -0.95 10.28 21.31
N ILE A 600 0.29 10.80 21.40
CA ILE A 600 0.89 11.21 22.67
C ILE A 600 0.13 12.44 23.21
N VAL A 601 -0.65 12.24 24.28
CA VAL A 601 -1.39 13.33 24.93
C VAL A 601 -0.50 14.02 25.96
N TYR A 602 0.14 15.11 25.54
CA TYR A 602 0.91 15.98 26.43
C TYR A 602 -0.02 16.78 27.35
N ILE A 603 -0.29 16.25 28.55
CA ILE A 603 -0.93 17.04 29.63
C ILE A 603 0.11 18.03 30.17
N THR A 604 0.05 19.28 29.73
CA THR A 604 0.78 20.37 30.37
C THR A 604 0.17 20.67 31.74
N PRO A 605 0.96 20.71 32.84
CA PRO A 605 0.45 21.17 34.12
C PRO A 605 0.03 22.64 34.02
N ALA A 606 -1.26 22.92 34.19
CA ALA A 606 -1.75 24.28 34.27
C ALA A 606 -1.11 24.98 35.49
N GLN A 607 -0.57 26.19 35.30
CA GLN A 607 -0.12 26.99 36.43
C GLN A 607 -1.32 27.34 37.31
N THR A 608 -1.28 26.94 38.57
CA THR A 608 -2.37 27.12 39.52
C THR A 608 -2.54 28.60 39.90
N ARG A 609 -3.41 29.29 39.17
CA ARG A 609 -4.25 30.36 39.70
C ARG A 609 -5.70 29.89 39.72
N GLY A 610 -6.47 30.42 40.67
CA GLY A 610 -7.70 29.79 41.17
C GLY A 610 -8.88 29.72 40.19
N ASP A 611 -9.91 29.03 40.67
CA ASP A 611 -11.23 28.76 40.10
C ASP A 611 -11.28 27.74 38.94
N GLU A 612 -11.96 26.63 39.21
CA GLU A 612 -11.99 25.42 38.39
C GLU A 612 -12.96 25.55 37.20
N THR A 613 -12.44 25.59 35.97
CA THR A 613 -13.20 25.16 34.78
C THR A 613 -12.30 24.41 33.79
N TYR A 614 -12.37 23.08 33.81
CA TYR A 614 -11.65 22.23 32.86
C TYR A 614 -12.22 22.38 31.45
N LYS A 615 -11.47 23.04 30.55
CA LYS A 615 -11.68 22.96 29.10
C LYS A 615 -10.71 21.95 28.49
N LEU A 616 -11.25 20.93 27.84
CA LEU A 616 -10.49 20.08 26.92
C LEU A 616 -10.11 20.91 25.68
N SER A 617 -8.82 21.06 25.42
CA SER A 617 -8.29 21.73 24.22
C SER A 617 -7.41 20.77 23.41
N GLY A 618 -8.05 20.08 22.48
CA GLY A 618 -7.44 19.24 21.45
C GLY A 618 -8.40 19.10 20.27
N PRO A 619 -7.95 18.66 19.08
CA PRO A 619 -8.78 18.61 17.87
C PRO A 619 -9.76 17.43 17.90
N ILE A 620 -10.84 17.56 18.69
CA ILE A 620 -12.00 16.69 18.58
C ILE A 620 -12.74 17.06 17.29
N GLN A 621 -12.89 16.10 16.37
CA GLN A 621 -13.69 16.25 15.15
C GLN A 621 -15.19 16.35 15.49
N ASN A 622 -15.65 17.54 15.88
CA ASN A 622 -17.08 17.83 16.09
C ASN A 622 -17.83 17.96 14.75
N ASN A 623 -17.90 16.88 13.98
CA ASN A 623 -18.68 16.80 12.74
C ASN A 623 -20.02 16.07 12.94
N THR A 624 -20.76 16.50 13.97
CA THR A 624 -22.18 16.20 14.16
C THR A 624 -22.81 17.27 15.07
N TYR A 625 -24.13 17.46 15.00
CA TYR A 625 -24.90 18.44 15.79
C TYR A 625 -24.65 19.96 15.52
N GLN A 626 -24.74 20.39 14.25
CA GLN A 626 -25.25 21.74 13.91
C GLN A 626 -26.36 21.72 12.84
N HIS A 627 -27.42 20.95 13.09
CA HIS A 627 -28.78 21.31 12.66
C HIS A 627 -29.71 21.29 13.89
N TYR A 628 -30.82 22.02 13.82
CA TYR A 628 -31.76 22.30 14.93
C TYR A 628 -31.26 23.19 16.08
N ARG A 629 -30.79 24.42 15.76
CA ARG A 629 -31.02 25.59 16.63
C ARG A 629 -31.44 26.85 15.86
N SER A 630 -32.75 26.97 15.62
CA SER A 630 -33.43 28.26 15.55
C SER A 630 -34.82 28.13 16.21
N ARG A 631 -35.41 29.25 16.66
CA ARG A 631 -36.66 29.34 17.44
C ARG A 631 -36.67 28.64 18.81
N ALA A 632 -36.20 29.35 19.85
CA ALA A 632 -36.82 29.34 21.19
C ALA A 632 -36.23 30.45 22.09
N ALA A 633 -36.39 31.73 21.71
CA ALA A 633 -36.12 32.84 22.63
C ALA A 633 -37.42 33.19 23.38
N ASN A 634 -37.51 32.75 24.64
CA ASN A 634 -38.24 33.37 25.77
C ASN A 634 -38.21 32.37 26.95
N GLY A 635 -37.64 32.77 28.09
CA GLY A 635 -37.33 31.85 29.19
C GLY A 635 -38.30 31.87 30.36
N ARG A 636 -38.11 30.94 31.31
CA ARG A 636 -38.49 31.09 32.73
C ARG A 636 -37.83 30.02 33.61
N SER A 637 -37.45 30.44 34.81
CA SER A 637 -37.18 29.70 36.07
C SER A 637 -36.47 28.34 36.06
N ALA A 638 -35.53 28.19 37.00
CA ALA A 638 -34.98 26.90 37.41
C ALA A 638 -36.06 25.99 38.05
N THR A 639 -36.00 24.69 37.76
CA THR A 639 -35.91 23.57 38.75
C THR A 639 -36.02 22.23 38.02
N ARG A 640 -34.97 21.38 38.10
CA ARG A 640 -34.94 19.90 38.00
C ARG A 640 -33.52 19.40 37.69
N GLY A 641 -32.66 19.42 38.70
CA GLY A 641 -31.66 18.35 38.83
C GLY A 641 -32.36 17.05 39.25
N GLN A 642 -31.65 15.92 39.22
CA GLN A 642 -32.14 14.61 39.70
C GLN A 642 -33.38 14.03 38.94
N PHE A 643 -33.37 13.98 37.60
CA PHE A 643 -34.16 12.98 36.86
C PHE A 643 -33.57 12.66 35.46
N ALA A 644 -32.24 12.44 35.41
CA ALA A 644 -31.51 12.16 34.15
C ALA A 644 -30.42 11.07 34.28
N ILE A 645 -30.34 10.36 35.41
CA ILE A 645 -29.36 9.28 35.66
C ILE A 645 -30.13 8.01 36.09
N LYS A 646 -31.01 7.52 35.21
CA LYS A 646 -31.58 6.17 35.27
C LYS A 646 -32.23 5.68 33.95
N GLN A 647 -31.85 6.26 32.81
CA GLN A 647 -32.43 5.92 31.50
C GLN A 647 -31.40 5.82 30.36
N LEU A 648 -30.10 5.71 30.72
CA LEU A 648 -29.00 5.45 29.78
C LEU A 648 -28.43 4.02 29.93
N GLU A 649 -28.64 3.37 31.08
CA GLU A 649 -28.15 2.01 31.34
C GLU A 649 -28.97 0.93 30.59
N ASN A 650 -30.26 1.18 30.34
CA ASN A 650 -31.16 0.22 29.67
C ASN A 650 -31.09 0.25 28.12
N THR A 651 -30.30 1.14 27.52
CA THR A 651 -30.19 1.23 26.04
C THR A 651 -29.00 0.44 25.49
N LEU A 652 -28.00 0.13 26.32
CA LEU A 652 -26.83 -0.65 25.94
C LEU A 652 -27.10 -2.16 25.83
N THR A 653 -28.13 -2.67 26.50
CA THR A 653 -28.49 -4.10 26.50
C THR A 653 -29.33 -4.55 25.28
N LEU A 654 -29.66 -3.64 24.36
CA LEU A 654 -30.55 -3.90 23.21
C LEU A 654 -29.86 -3.80 21.83
N ILE A 655 -28.55 -3.58 21.79
CA ILE A 655 -27.75 -3.53 20.55
C ILE A 655 -26.90 -4.81 20.36
N GLN A 656 -26.96 -5.75 21.31
CA GLN A 656 -26.15 -6.99 21.32
C GLN A 656 -26.94 -8.27 20.96
N MET A 657 -28.12 -8.14 20.34
CA MET A 657 -28.98 -9.27 19.93
C MET A 657 -29.64 -9.06 18.55
N SER A 658 -28.85 -8.78 17.50
CA SER A 658 -29.36 -8.70 16.12
C SER A 658 -28.29 -8.99 15.04
N TYR A 659 -27.41 -9.96 15.26
CA TYR A 659 -26.38 -10.39 14.30
C TYR A 659 -26.27 -11.93 14.15
N THR A 660 -27.41 -12.60 14.29
CA THR A 660 -27.67 -13.96 13.80
C THR A 660 -28.91 -13.91 12.91
N ASP A 661 -29.03 -14.85 11.96
CA ASP A 661 -30.06 -14.95 10.91
C ASP A 661 -29.85 -14.07 9.66
N ALA A 662 -28.76 -14.33 8.94
CA ALA A 662 -28.55 -13.92 7.55
C ALA A 662 -27.70 -14.93 6.73
N ILE A 663 -27.95 -16.23 6.91
CA ILE A 663 -27.42 -17.31 6.05
C ILE A 663 -28.60 -18.19 5.62
N LEU A 664 -29.05 -18.00 4.38
CA LEU A 664 -29.85 -18.91 3.55
C LEU A 664 -29.77 -18.47 2.09
#